data_AF-A0A2V6UYG0-F1
#
_entry.id   AF-A0A2V6UYG0-F1
#
_cell.length_a   1.000
_cell.length_b   1.000
_cell.length_c   1.000
_cell.angle_alpha   90.00
_cell.angle_beta   90.00
_cell.angle_gamma   90.00
#
_symmetry.space_group_name_H-M   'P 1'
#
loop_
_entity.id
_entity.type
_entity.pdbx_description
1 polymer ?
#
loop_
_entity_poly.entity_id
_entity_poly.type
_entity_poly.pdbx_seq_one_letter_code
_entity_poly.pdbx_strand_id
1 'polypeptide(L)'
;MAMKFTLRLVSAIWLSVMLVIGAFAYLQIRDERERLVGDLQRRAVLIGEGLSDALEPAAARQSGAAVERILKKLGPAQRGIAVYDRFATLMAATPDIAGTLPPSLPEVTDTVSRNLPTQGFRVIGDVNRFVYATPLIYENQPVGAVAVFLDASHLERIEWDRWSFNAVRFLVLAAVISIIAALVVKVSITRPMAEISQWTRALRSGRPVPPPPNVADANIFGPLALEVSRLARSMQRAQAAAQQEAALRLAGESIWTEARLKQFVSQQLDGRLLVVVSNREPVSHVWRGSQIHAQAPASGLVTAMDPVMRACGGVWVAHASGDADRETADARGRLGVPVDDPRYTLRRVWLTKEEEQGYYFGFANEGLWPLCHIVHTRPTFRPDDWSYYLEANRKFAETVLDQIRDAEAPLVLIQDYHFAALPALIKAERPDARVAIFWHIPWPNFEAFGICPWQPELLDGMLGADLIGFHTQYYCNNFLETVDRALEARIDWERYAITRGDHETYVKPFPISVAPEFVDEPPRISRAELLRRLGISAEFIGVGVERIDYTKGIPERFRALRFFFETYPEYRERLVFVQLAAPSRSTIKRYQDIQREVEDTVREINQMFQTKTWRPILYLKAHHEHRDIWAYYRHADFCMVTSLHDGMNLVAKEFVSVRDDEDGALILSRFAGASHELRDALIVNPYDLAGMAEAIRTALEMSPDERRLRMLRMRHSVVEHNIYRWAGLLLSELARIPVETAGVKAT
;
A
#
# COMPACT_ATOMS: atom_id res chain seq x y z
N MET A 1 9.69 -12.58 18.77
CA MET A 1 10.01 -11.94 20.08
C MET A 1 9.16 -12.52 21.23
N ALA A 2 7.85 -12.74 21.04
CA ALA A 2 6.94 -13.31 22.05
C ALA A 2 7.36 -14.69 22.63
N MET A 3 7.86 -15.60 21.79
CA MET A 3 8.25 -16.96 22.22
C MET A 3 9.47 -16.98 23.17
N LYS A 4 10.35 -15.97 23.10
CA LYS A 4 11.51 -15.85 24.00
C LYS A 4 11.11 -15.30 25.37
N PHE A 5 10.02 -14.53 25.46
CA PHE A 5 9.54 -13.96 26.72
C PHE A 5 8.79 -15.00 27.56
N THR A 6 7.91 -15.78 26.93
CA THR A 6 7.18 -16.87 27.60
C THR A 6 8.11 -17.93 28.16
N LEU A 7 9.15 -18.31 27.43
CA LEU A 7 10.13 -19.30 27.88
C LEU A 7 10.87 -18.81 29.15
N ARG A 8 11.32 -17.55 29.16
CA ARG A 8 12.04 -16.97 30.31
C ARG A 8 11.17 -16.90 31.57
N LEU A 9 9.91 -16.52 31.43
CA LEU A 9 8.98 -16.41 32.57
C LEU A 9 8.67 -17.78 33.17
N VAL A 10 8.40 -18.79 32.33
CA VAL A 10 8.12 -20.16 32.79
C VAL A 10 9.37 -20.76 33.46
N SER A 11 10.57 -20.54 32.91
CA SER A 11 11.81 -20.98 33.53
C SER A 11 12.07 -20.34 34.89
N ALA A 12 11.76 -19.05 35.07
CA ALA A 12 11.92 -18.36 36.34
C ALA A 12 10.96 -18.87 37.42
N ILE A 13 9.71 -19.16 37.04
CA ILE A 13 8.71 -19.76 37.95
C ILE A 13 9.16 -21.17 38.35
N TRP A 14 9.63 -21.98 37.40
CA TRP A 14 10.12 -23.32 37.66
C TRP A 14 11.29 -23.33 38.66
N LEU A 15 12.26 -22.43 38.47
CA LEU A 15 13.42 -22.29 39.36
C LEU A 15 13.00 -21.89 40.78
N SER A 16 12.05 -20.96 40.89
CA SER A 16 11.54 -20.47 42.18
C SER A 16 10.82 -21.56 42.96
N VAL A 17 10.00 -22.36 42.27
CA VAL A 17 9.26 -23.49 42.86
C VAL A 17 10.21 -24.58 43.35
N MET A 18 11.24 -24.93 42.57
CA MET A 18 12.26 -25.89 43.02
C MET A 18 12.98 -25.42 44.28
N LEU A 19 13.30 -24.13 44.38
CA LEU A 19 14.04 -23.56 45.50
C LEU A 19 13.23 -23.61 46.80
N VAL A 20 11.93 -23.27 46.74
CA VAL A 20 11.02 -23.34 47.90
C VAL A 20 10.80 -24.78 48.36
N ILE A 21 10.58 -25.71 47.42
CA ILE A 21 10.36 -27.12 47.76
C ILE A 21 11.62 -27.75 48.36
N GLY A 22 12.80 -27.46 47.80
CA GLY A 22 14.07 -27.94 48.33
C GLY A 22 14.34 -27.42 49.75
N ALA A 23 14.05 -26.14 50.02
CA ALA A 23 14.18 -25.56 51.36
C ALA A 23 13.24 -26.25 52.37
N PHE A 24 11.99 -26.53 51.99
CA PHE A 24 11.04 -27.20 52.88
C PHE A 24 11.45 -28.64 53.20
N ALA A 25 11.93 -29.40 52.20
CA ALA A 25 12.44 -30.75 52.40
C ALA A 25 13.63 -30.80 53.36
N TYR A 26 14.55 -29.83 53.23
CA TYR A 26 15.69 -29.70 54.11
C TYR A 26 15.27 -29.43 55.57
N LEU A 27 14.32 -28.52 55.78
CA LEU A 27 13.79 -28.23 57.12
C LEU A 27 13.10 -29.46 57.73
N GLN A 28 12.30 -30.20 56.94
CA GLN A 28 11.59 -31.38 57.43
C GLN A 28 12.55 -32.50 57.88
N ILE A 29 13.62 -32.75 57.10
CA ILE A 29 14.62 -33.77 57.45
C ILE A 29 15.40 -33.35 58.70
N ARG A 30 15.71 -32.06 58.84
CA ARG A 30 16.38 -31.52 60.03
C ARG A 30 15.54 -31.71 61.30
N ASP A 31 14.26 -31.36 61.25
CA ASP A 31 13.32 -31.53 62.37
C ASP A 31 13.18 -32.99 62.82
N GLU A 32 13.21 -33.92 61.88
CA GLU A 32 13.12 -35.36 62.18
C GLU A 32 14.42 -35.88 62.83
N ARG A 33 15.57 -35.41 62.34
CA ARG A 33 16.88 -35.75 62.92
C ARG A 33 17.00 -35.22 64.36
N GLU A 34 16.58 -33.98 64.60
CA GLU A 34 16.58 -33.39 65.94
C GLU A 34 15.69 -34.19 66.91
N ARG A 35 14.52 -34.68 66.44
CA ARG A 35 13.65 -35.57 67.23
C ARG A 35 14.30 -36.90 67.60
N LEU A 36 14.92 -37.59 66.63
CA LEU A 36 15.56 -38.89 66.86
C LEU A 36 16.76 -38.79 67.81
N VAL A 37 17.56 -37.73 67.69
CA VAL A 37 18.67 -37.45 68.62
C VAL A 37 18.13 -37.14 70.03
N GLY A 38 17.05 -36.36 70.12
CA GLY A 38 16.38 -36.08 71.40
C GLY A 38 15.86 -37.32 72.12
N ASP A 39 15.36 -38.32 71.38
CA ASP A 39 14.94 -39.60 71.95
C ASP A 39 16.11 -40.44 72.46
N LEU A 40 17.24 -40.47 71.74
CA LEU A 40 18.48 -41.12 72.22
C LEU A 40 18.98 -40.46 73.51
N GLN A 41 19.02 -39.12 73.55
CA GLN A 41 19.44 -38.36 74.72
C GLN A 41 18.57 -38.67 75.94
N ARG A 42 17.24 -38.60 75.80
CA ARG A 42 16.31 -38.90 76.92
C ARG A 42 16.50 -40.30 77.48
N ARG A 43 16.70 -41.30 76.62
CA ARG A 43 16.95 -42.69 77.05
C ARG A 43 18.29 -42.82 77.77
N ALA A 44 19.34 -42.18 77.29
CA ALA A 44 20.66 -42.25 77.89
C ALA A 44 20.69 -41.60 79.29
N VAL A 45 20.03 -40.45 79.46
CA VAL A 45 19.89 -39.75 80.75
C VAL A 45 19.18 -40.62 81.77
N LEU A 46 18.02 -41.19 81.42
CA LEU A 46 17.22 -42.04 82.31
C LEU A 46 18.02 -43.27 82.80
N ILE A 47 18.88 -43.83 81.93
CA ILE A 47 19.73 -44.97 82.30
C ILE A 47 20.89 -44.51 83.19
N GLY A 48 21.57 -43.42 82.84
CA GLY A 48 22.74 -42.92 83.56
C GLY A 48 22.40 -42.44 84.97
N GLU A 49 21.38 -41.61 85.12
CA GLU A 49 20.91 -41.10 86.42
C GLU A 49 20.33 -42.22 87.28
N GLY A 50 19.48 -43.09 86.72
CA GLY A 50 18.87 -44.19 87.47
C GLY A 50 19.87 -45.25 87.97
N LEU A 51 21.08 -45.28 87.42
CA LEU A 51 22.17 -46.15 87.88
C LEU A 51 23.11 -45.48 88.85
N SER A 52 23.14 -44.15 88.90
CA SER A 52 24.11 -43.40 89.70
C SER A 52 23.95 -43.69 91.19
N ASP A 53 22.72 -43.62 91.71
CA ASP A 53 22.39 -43.91 93.12
C ASP A 53 22.85 -45.30 93.59
N ALA A 54 22.77 -46.30 92.71
CA ALA A 54 23.18 -47.67 93.03
C ALA A 54 24.71 -47.84 93.01
N LEU A 55 25.41 -47.07 92.18
CA LEU A 55 26.85 -47.19 91.93
C LEU A 55 27.71 -46.32 92.84
N GLU A 56 27.19 -45.18 93.32
CA GLU A 56 27.92 -44.23 94.17
C GLU A 56 28.59 -44.87 95.40
N PRO A 57 27.90 -45.71 96.22
CA PRO A 57 28.55 -46.32 97.39
C PRO A 57 29.65 -47.31 97.02
N ALA A 58 29.53 -47.97 95.85
CA ALA A 58 30.50 -48.93 95.36
C ALA A 58 31.74 -48.24 94.73
N ALA A 59 31.49 -47.13 94.02
CA ALA A 59 32.53 -46.28 93.44
C ALA A 59 33.34 -45.55 94.53
N ALA A 60 32.69 -45.03 95.58
CA ALA A 60 33.36 -44.38 96.71
C ALA A 60 34.37 -45.28 97.42
N ARG A 61 34.10 -46.60 97.49
CA ARG A 61 35.01 -47.60 98.07
C ARG A 61 36.10 -48.10 97.11
N GLN A 62 36.13 -47.59 95.88
CA GLN A 62 37.02 -48.03 94.79
C GLN A 62 37.02 -49.55 94.55
N SER A 63 35.88 -50.22 94.81
CA SER A 63 35.78 -51.68 94.72
C SER A 63 35.26 -52.10 93.34
N GLY A 64 36.17 -52.37 92.40
CA GLY A 64 35.81 -52.84 91.05
C GLY A 64 34.90 -54.09 91.06
N ALA A 65 35.15 -55.04 91.98
CA ALA A 65 34.34 -56.26 92.11
C ALA A 65 32.91 -56.03 92.64
N ALA A 66 32.66 -54.90 93.33
CA ALA A 66 31.32 -54.51 93.76
C ALA A 66 30.54 -53.87 92.59
N VAL A 67 31.20 -52.98 91.84
CA VAL A 67 30.65 -52.34 90.63
C VAL A 67 30.31 -53.39 89.57
N GLU A 68 31.20 -54.33 89.31
CA GLU A 68 30.97 -55.41 88.34
C GLU A 68 29.77 -56.29 88.73
N ARG A 69 29.55 -56.53 90.03
CA ARG A 69 28.37 -57.27 90.53
C ARG A 69 27.06 -56.52 90.28
N ILE A 70 27.06 -55.20 90.42
CA ILE A 70 25.89 -54.35 90.14
C ILE A 70 25.60 -54.37 88.63
N LEU A 71 26.64 -54.22 87.80
CA LEU A 71 26.49 -54.28 86.34
C LEU A 71 26.00 -55.65 85.86
N LYS A 72 26.48 -56.77 86.43
CA LYS A 72 25.99 -58.13 86.09
C LYS A 72 24.52 -58.35 86.45
N LYS A 73 23.98 -57.69 87.49
CA LYS A 73 22.57 -57.80 87.87
C LYS A 73 21.61 -57.12 86.89
N LEU A 74 22.10 -56.23 86.02
CA LEU A 74 21.28 -55.50 85.05
C LEU A 74 20.80 -56.35 83.86
N GLY A 75 21.17 -57.64 83.84
CA GLY A 75 20.69 -58.61 82.86
C GLY A 75 21.41 -58.53 81.50
N PRO A 76 21.35 -59.60 80.67
CA PRO A 76 22.06 -59.69 79.40
C PRO A 76 21.49 -58.83 78.25
N ALA A 77 20.42 -58.08 78.49
CA ALA A 77 19.79 -57.21 77.50
C ALA A 77 20.45 -55.81 77.50
N GLN A 78 21.54 -55.71 76.74
CA GLN A 78 22.07 -54.49 76.10
C GLN A 78 21.85 -53.18 76.85
N ARG A 79 22.80 -52.81 77.70
CA ARG A 79 23.06 -51.41 78.01
C ARG A 79 24.56 -51.29 78.06
N GLY A 80 25.16 -50.79 76.99
CA GLY A 80 26.59 -50.46 76.98
C GLY A 80 26.81 -49.46 78.10
N ILE A 81 27.30 -49.93 79.25
CA ILE A 81 27.51 -49.12 80.44
C ILE A 81 28.93 -49.36 80.91
N ALA A 82 29.65 -48.29 81.15
CA ALA A 82 30.99 -48.32 81.71
C ALA A 82 31.07 -47.39 82.91
N VAL A 83 31.70 -47.85 83.98
CA VAL A 83 31.89 -47.10 85.22
C VAL A 83 33.37 -46.81 85.37
N TYR A 84 33.68 -45.56 85.66
CA TYR A 84 35.03 -45.03 85.77
C TYR A 84 35.25 -44.45 87.17
N ASP A 85 36.48 -44.50 87.64
CA ASP A 85 36.88 -43.92 88.92
C ASP A 85 37.09 -42.39 88.83
N ARG A 86 37.47 -41.77 89.95
CA ARG A 86 37.78 -40.33 90.04
C ARG A 86 38.93 -39.83 89.15
N PHE A 87 39.70 -40.74 88.54
CA PHE A 87 40.77 -40.43 87.60
C PHE A 87 40.39 -40.76 86.16
N ALA A 88 39.10 -41.01 85.89
CA ALA A 88 38.56 -41.47 84.62
C ALA A 88 39.18 -42.80 84.14
N THR A 89 39.66 -43.64 85.07
CA THR A 89 40.15 -44.99 84.78
C THR A 89 38.98 -45.98 84.84
N LEU A 90 38.89 -46.88 83.86
CA LEU A 90 37.80 -47.83 83.77
C LEU A 90 37.81 -48.82 84.95
N MET A 91 36.73 -48.87 85.72
CA MET A 91 36.57 -49.81 86.83
C MET A 91 35.92 -51.11 86.36
N ALA A 92 34.81 -50.99 85.62
CA ALA A 92 34.10 -52.12 85.05
C ALA A 92 33.20 -51.64 83.90
N ALA A 93 32.97 -52.51 82.93
CA ALA A 93 32.03 -52.26 81.84
C ALA A 93 31.20 -53.51 81.56
N THR A 94 30.06 -53.33 80.90
CA THR A 94 29.27 -54.44 80.41
C THR A 94 29.99 -55.18 79.27
N PRO A 95 29.79 -56.51 79.11
CA PRO A 95 30.58 -57.33 78.18
C PRO A 95 30.49 -56.90 76.70
N ASP A 96 29.40 -56.22 76.31
CA ASP A 96 29.15 -55.74 74.95
C ASP A 96 30.03 -54.57 74.52
N ILE A 97 30.68 -53.89 75.48
CA ILE A 97 31.59 -52.76 75.22
C ILE A 97 32.96 -52.91 75.88
N ALA A 98 33.12 -53.76 76.88
CA ALA A 98 34.34 -53.86 77.67
C ALA A 98 35.62 -54.06 76.83
N GLY A 99 35.53 -54.79 75.70
CA GLY A 99 36.66 -55.03 74.80
C GLY A 99 36.88 -53.98 73.71
N THR A 100 35.95 -53.03 73.53
CA THR A 100 35.97 -52.04 72.43
C THR A 100 36.10 -50.60 72.92
N LEU A 101 36.07 -50.36 74.22
CA LEU A 101 36.23 -49.04 74.80
C LEU A 101 37.65 -48.50 74.61
N PRO A 102 37.81 -47.25 74.14
CA PRO A 102 39.12 -46.62 74.08
C PRO A 102 39.66 -46.36 75.49
N PRO A 103 40.99 -46.28 75.66
CA PRO A 103 41.61 -46.10 76.97
C PRO A 103 41.26 -44.77 77.66
N SER A 104 40.80 -43.78 76.90
CA SER A 104 40.30 -42.51 77.43
C SER A 104 39.10 -42.04 76.61
N LEU A 105 38.06 -41.54 77.28
CA LEU A 105 36.88 -40.94 76.65
C LEU A 105 36.75 -39.47 77.07
N PRO A 106 36.75 -38.52 76.13
CA PRO A 106 36.61 -37.09 76.45
C PRO A 106 35.36 -36.79 77.28
N GLU A 107 34.23 -37.43 76.97
CA GLU A 107 32.97 -37.24 77.70
C GLU A 107 33.14 -37.64 79.17
N VAL A 108 33.77 -38.78 79.43
CA VAL A 108 34.01 -39.24 80.80
C VAL A 108 34.98 -38.31 81.52
N THR A 109 36.09 -37.94 80.88
CA THR A 109 37.11 -37.05 81.46
C THR A 109 36.54 -35.67 81.77
N ASP A 110 35.74 -35.10 80.86
CA ASP A 110 35.07 -33.81 81.07
C ASP A 110 34.02 -33.93 82.18
N THR A 111 33.27 -35.02 82.24
CA THR A 111 32.29 -35.25 83.30
C THR A 111 32.94 -35.34 84.68
N VAL A 112 34.03 -36.09 84.82
CA VAL A 112 34.76 -36.23 86.09
C VAL A 112 35.42 -34.91 86.50
N SER A 113 36.03 -34.18 85.55
CA SER A 113 36.76 -32.94 85.85
C SER A 113 35.84 -31.75 86.15
N ARG A 114 34.69 -31.66 85.47
CA ARG A 114 33.74 -30.53 85.63
C ARG A 114 32.59 -30.84 86.57
N ASN A 115 32.45 -32.11 86.98
CA ASN A 115 31.33 -32.61 87.78
C ASN A 115 29.96 -32.29 87.17
N LEU A 116 29.84 -32.40 85.84
CA LEU A 116 28.64 -32.11 85.06
C LEU A 116 28.43 -33.22 84.02
N PRO A 117 27.19 -33.63 83.71
CA PRO A 117 26.96 -34.60 82.66
C PRO A 117 27.41 -34.08 81.29
N THR A 118 28.04 -34.94 80.50
CA THR A 118 28.44 -34.63 79.13
C THR A 118 27.93 -35.67 78.15
N GLN A 119 27.86 -35.28 76.87
CA GLN A 119 27.33 -36.13 75.82
C GLN A 119 28.04 -35.93 74.48
N GLY A 120 28.05 -36.96 73.64
CA GLY A 120 28.67 -36.90 72.32
C GLY A 120 28.39 -38.13 71.47
N PHE A 121 28.67 -38.04 70.16
CA PHE A 121 28.67 -39.19 69.26
C PHE A 121 30.11 -39.67 69.04
N ARG A 122 30.33 -40.98 69.16
CA ARG A 122 31.64 -41.62 69.01
C ARG A 122 31.50 -42.95 68.29
N VAL A 123 32.47 -43.26 67.44
CA VAL A 123 32.58 -44.59 66.84
C VAL A 123 33.30 -45.51 67.83
N ILE A 124 32.63 -46.57 68.26
CA ILE A 124 33.17 -47.56 69.21
C ILE A 124 32.92 -48.95 68.63
N GLY A 125 34.00 -49.69 68.35
CA GLY A 125 33.93 -51.03 67.74
C GLY A 125 33.15 -51.05 66.42
N ASP A 126 33.44 -50.10 65.52
CA ASP A 126 32.83 -49.88 64.19
C ASP A 126 31.35 -49.44 64.16
N VAL A 127 30.76 -49.14 65.31
CA VAL A 127 29.38 -48.61 65.39
C VAL A 127 29.41 -47.19 65.90
N ASN A 128 28.73 -46.28 65.20
CA ASN A 128 28.50 -44.92 65.71
C ASN A 128 27.53 -44.98 66.90
N ARG A 129 27.98 -44.57 68.07
CA ARG A 129 27.23 -44.64 69.33
C ARG A 129 27.08 -43.26 69.96
N PHE A 130 25.90 -43.02 70.54
CA PHE A 130 25.66 -41.90 71.41
C PHE A 130 26.16 -42.22 72.83
N VAL A 131 27.04 -41.38 73.36
CA VAL A 131 27.67 -41.51 74.66
C VAL A 131 27.10 -40.44 75.59
N TYR A 132 26.67 -40.84 76.78
CA TYR A 132 26.23 -39.94 77.85
C TYR A 132 26.92 -40.32 79.15
N ALA A 133 27.70 -39.41 79.72
CA ALA A 133 28.47 -39.65 80.94
C ALA A 133 27.95 -38.78 82.10
N THR A 134 27.53 -39.41 83.19
CA THR A 134 27.01 -38.78 84.41
C THR A 134 28.03 -38.92 85.55
N PRO A 135 28.28 -37.86 86.35
CA PRO A 135 29.20 -37.96 87.49
C PRO A 135 28.56 -38.77 88.62
N LEU A 136 29.35 -39.56 89.33
CA LEU A 136 28.95 -40.26 90.55
C LEU A 136 29.44 -39.44 91.76
N ILE A 137 28.52 -39.03 92.64
CA ILE A 137 28.83 -38.13 93.75
C ILE A 137 28.46 -38.81 95.08
N TYR A 138 29.45 -39.02 95.96
CA TYR A 138 29.19 -39.57 97.29
C TYR A 138 29.60 -38.57 98.37
N GLU A 139 28.72 -38.30 99.34
CA GLU A 139 28.93 -37.30 100.39
C GLU A 139 29.42 -35.94 99.84
N ASN A 140 28.81 -35.50 98.74
CA ASN A 140 29.11 -34.23 98.08
C ASN A 140 30.52 -34.14 97.44
N GLN A 141 31.22 -35.26 97.23
CA GLN A 141 32.47 -35.33 96.46
C GLN A 141 32.35 -36.24 95.23
N PRO A 142 32.95 -35.87 94.08
CA PRO A 142 32.96 -36.71 92.88
C PRO A 142 33.85 -37.94 93.11
N VAL A 143 33.23 -39.12 93.05
CA VAL A 143 33.91 -40.41 93.25
C VAL A 143 34.17 -41.16 91.94
N GLY A 144 33.56 -40.73 90.83
CA GLY A 144 33.77 -41.31 89.51
C GLY A 144 32.73 -40.84 88.49
N ALA A 145 32.53 -41.61 87.42
CA ALA A 145 31.48 -41.36 86.43
C ALA A 145 30.91 -42.66 85.86
N VAL A 146 29.64 -42.63 85.45
CA VAL A 146 28.99 -43.71 84.69
C VAL A 146 28.71 -43.22 83.27
N ALA A 147 29.15 -43.97 82.27
CA ALA A 147 28.93 -43.69 80.86
C ALA A 147 27.99 -44.71 80.24
N VAL A 148 26.97 -44.22 79.53
CA VAL A 148 25.98 -45.00 78.79
C VAL A 148 26.22 -44.84 77.29
N PHE A 149 26.22 -45.95 76.56
CA PHE A 149 26.48 -46.04 75.13
C PHE A 149 25.25 -46.64 74.43
N LEU A 150 24.65 -45.88 73.50
CA LEU A 150 23.50 -46.31 72.70
C LEU A 150 23.87 -46.34 71.21
N ASP A 151 23.37 -47.33 70.46
CA ASP A 151 23.60 -47.44 69.01
C ASP A 151 22.90 -46.30 68.24
N ALA A 152 23.66 -45.56 67.44
CA ALA A 152 23.19 -44.46 66.60
C ALA A 152 23.27 -44.76 65.09
N SER A 153 23.64 -45.98 64.68
CA SER A 153 23.81 -46.39 63.28
C SER A 153 22.52 -46.32 62.44
N HIS A 154 21.35 -46.31 63.10
CA HIS A 154 20.06 -46.12 62.43
C HIS A 154 19.84 -44.68 61.94
N LEU A 155 20.57 -43.68 62.46
CA LEU A 155 20.45 -42.29 62.02
C LEU A 155 20.98 -42.10 60.59
N GLU A 156 22.08 -42.77 60.23
CA GLU A 156 22.73 -42.58 58.92
C GLU A 156 22.00 -43.30 57.77
N ARG A 157 21.41 -44.48 58.03
CA ARG A 157 20.68 -45.24 56.99
C ARG A 157 19.34 -44.63 56.60
N ILE A 158 18.66 -43.96 57.52
CA ILE A 158 17.33 -43.37 57.26
C ILE A 158 17.41 -42.08 56.43
N GLU A 159 18.54 -41.37 56.48
CA GLU A 159 18.73 -40.13 55.73
C GLU A 159 18.68 -40.38 54.21
N TRP A 160 19.40 -41.38 53.69
CA TRP A 160 19.53 -41.59 52.25
C TRP A 160 18.24 -42.10 51.56
N ASP A 161 17.55 -43.07 52.18
CA ASP A 161 16.33 -43.64 51.61
C ASP A 161 15.20 -42.60 51.52
N ARG A 162 15.13 -41.66 52.48
CA ARG A 162 14.14 -40.58 52.44
C ARG A 162 14.50 -39.46 51.47
N TRP A 163 15.79 -39.17 51.27
CA TRP A 163 16.24 -38.20 50.26
C TRP A 163 15.79 -38.62 48.85
N SER A 164 15.95 -39.90 48.49
CA SER A 164 15.59 -40.40 47.16
C SER A 164 14.08 -40.41 46.91
N PHE A 165 13.29 -40.85 47.89
CA PHE A 165 11.83 -40.90 47.78
C PHE A 165 11.20 -39.50 47.65
N ASN A 166 11.69 -38.53 48.42
CA ASN A 166 11.20 -37.15 48.37
C ASN A 166 11.59 -36.44 47.07
N ALA A 167 12.80 -36.69 46.53
CA ALA A 167 13.25 -36.08 45.28
C ALA A 167 12.33 -36.38 44.08
N VAL A 168 11.85 -37.63 43.95
CA VAL A 168 10.93 -38.02 42.87
C VAL A 168 9.57 -37.32 43.01
N ARG A 169 9.01 -37.27 44.23
CA ARG A 169 7.72 -36.60 44.48
C ARG A 169 7.76 -35.12 44.13
N PHE A 170 8.89 -34.46 44.39
CA PHE A 170 9.08 -33.04 44.11
C PHE A 170 9.25 -32.73 42.63
N LEU A 171 9.91 -33.59 41.86
CA LEU A 171 10.01 -33.48 40.41
C LEU A 171 8.63 -33.52 39.73
N VAL A 172 7.76 -34.43 40.18
CA VAL A 172 6.39 -34.54 39.66
C VAL A 172 5.57 -33.28 39.98
N LEU A 173 5.66 -32.76 41.22
CA LEU A 173 4.93 -31.57 41.63
C LEU A 173 5.38 -30.32 40.84
N ALA A 174 6.69 -30.15 40.64
CA ALA A 174 7.25 -29.04 39.86
C ALA A 174 6.78 -29.07 38.39
N ALA A 175 6.68 -30.26 37.79
CA ALA A 175 6.18 -30.41 36.43
C ALA A 175 4.69 -30.00 36.30
N VAL A 176 3.84 -30.44 37.23
CA VAL A 176 2.40 -30.10 37.24
C VAL A 176 2.19 -28.60 37.39
N ILE A 177 2.86 -27.97 38.37
CA ILE A 177 2.76 -26.51 38.60
C ILE A 177 3.18 -25.72 37.36
N SER A 178 4.19 -26.19 36.64
CA SER A 178 4.73 -25.49 35.48
C SER A 178 3.82 -25.59 34.25
N ILE A 179 3.15 -26.72 34.07
CA ILE A 179 2.11 -26.87 33.04
C ILE A 179 0.94 -25.93 33.33
N ILE A 180 0.48 -25.86 34.58
CA ILE A 180 -0.60 -24.96 35.01
C ILE A 180 -0.18 -23.50 34.81
N ALA A 181 1.02 -23.11 35.24
CA ALA A 181 1.54 -21.75 35.07
C ALA A 181 1.64 -21.35 33.59
N ALA A 182 2.14 -22.24 32.73
CA ALA A 182 2.22 -21.99 31.30
C ALA A 182 0.82 -21.80 30.67
N LEU A 183 -0.16 -22.58 31.09
CA LEU A 183 -1.55 -22.45 30.64
C LEU A 183 -2.16 -21.11 31.09
N VAL A 184 -1.96 -20.72 32.35
CA VAL A 184 -2.45 -19.45 32.91
C VAL A 184 -1.81 -18.25 32.20
N VAL A 185 -0.50 -18.26 31.96
CA VAL A 185 0.20 -17.20 31.20
C VAL A 185 -0.32 -17.13 29.77
N LYS A 186 -0.56 -18.28 29.13
CA LYS A 186 -1.07 -18.33 27.77
C LYS A 186 -2.46 -17.67 27.67
N VAL A 187 -3.35 -18.01 28.60
CA VAL A 187 -4.73 -17.54 28.62
C VAL A 187 -4.85 -16.09 29.12
N SER A 188 -4.16 -15.72 30.20
CA SER A 188 -4.35 -14.42 30.86
C SER A 188 -3.50 -13.28 30.30
N ILE A 189 -2.39 -13.58 29.62
CA ILE A 189 -1.44 -12.55 29.16
C ILE A 189 -1.28 -12.59 27.64
N THR A 190 -0.89 -13.74 27.07
CA THR A 190 -0.50 -13.75 25.65
C THR A 190 -1.68 -13.60 24.69
N ARG A 191 -2.83 -14.19 24.99
CA ARG A 191 -4.02 -14.12 24.13
C ARG A 191 -4.62 -12.70 24.11
N PRO A 192 -4.84 -12.03 25.25
CA PRO A 192 -5.32 -10.63 25.27
C PRO A 192 -4.34 -9.65 24.60
N MET A 193 -3.02 -9.80 24.79
CA MET A 193 -2.03 -8.92 24.12
C MET A 193 -2.01 -9.08 22.60
N ALA A 194 -2.20 -10.30 22.09
CA ALA A 194 -2.28 -10.54 20.65
C ALA A 194 -3.53 -9.85 20.05
N GLU A 195 -4.67 -9.95 20.74
CA GLU A 195 -5.93 -9.29 20.34
C GLU A 195 -5.81 -7.76 20.37
N ILE A 196 -5.20 -7.16 21.40
CA ILE A 196 -4.91 -5.71 21.47
C ILE A 196 -3.98 -5.26 20.35
N SER A 197 -2.94 -6.04 20.04
CA SER A 197 -1.98 -5.71 18.98
C SER A 197 -2.61 -5.75 17.58
N GLN A 198 -3.53 -6.69 17.35
CA GLN A 198 -4.29 -6.76 16.09
C GLN A 198 -5.28 -5.59 15.99
N TRP A 199 -5.98 -5.27 17.08
CA TRP A 199 -6.90 -4.14 17.13
C TRP A 199 -6.21 -2.79 16.88
N THR A 200 -5.03 -2.55 17.48
CA THR A 200 -4.23 -1.34 17.21
C THR A 200 -3.68 -1.26 15.78
N ARG A 201 -3.34 -2.39 15.15
CA ARG A 201 -3.00 -2.40 13.71
C ARG A 201 -4.21 -2.06 12.84
N ALA A 202 -5.38 -2.62 13.14
CA ALA A 202 -6.61 -2.36 12.39
C ALA A 202 -7.06 -0.88 12.48
N LEU A 203 -6.86 -0.25 13.65
CA LEU A 203 -7.08 1.19 13.86
C LEU A 203 -6.12 2.06 13.03
N ARG A 204 -4.84 1.66 12.91
CA ARG A 204 -3.85 2.37 12.07
C ARG A 204 -4.15 2.28 10.58
N SER A 205 -4.84 1.23 10.13
CA SER A 205 -5.24 1.04 8.73
C SER A 205 -6.58 1.69 8.36
N GLY A 206 -7.18 2.49 9.25
CA GLY A 206 -8.39 3.27 8.94
C GLY A 206 -9.70 2.47 8.95
N ARG A 207 -9.72 1.22 9.44
CA ARG A 207 -10.95 0.41 9.51
C ARG A 207 -11.69 0.63 10.83
N PRO A 208 -13.03 0.80 10.83
CA PRO A 208 -13.81 0.87 12.06
C PRO A 208 -13.92 -0.51 12.70
N VAL A 209 -13.21 -0.75 13.81
CA VAL A 209 -13.23 -2.03 14.52
C VAL A 209 -13.61 -1.81 16.00
N PRO A 210 -14.72 -2.40 16.49
CA PRO A 210 -15.10 -2.31 17.90
C PRO A 210 -14.05 -2.98 18.80
N PRO A 211 -13.91 -2.54 20.07
CA PRO A 211 -12.96 -3.16 21.00
C PRO A 211 -13.31 -4.63 21.23
N PRO A 212 -12.32 -5.55 21.32
CA PRO A 212 -12.57 -6.96 21.56
C PRO A 212 -13.28 -7.19 22.91
N PRO A 213 -14.35 -8.01 22.98
CA PRO A 213 -15.15 -8.19 24.20
C PRO A 213 -14.33 -8.73 25.38
N ASN A 214 -13.41 -9.68 25.15
CA ASN A 214 -12.61 -10.29 26.21
C ASN A 214 -11.53 -9.39 26.84
N VAL A 215 -11.19 -8.26 26.20
CA VAL A 215 -10.15 -7.34 26.71
C VAL A 215 -10.75 -6.29 27.65
N ALA A 216 -12.03 -5.92 27.44
CA ALA A 216 -12.75 -5.01 28.33
C ALA A 216 -12.97 -5.62 29.73
N ASP A 217 -13.12 -6.94 29.81
CA ASP A 217 -13.40 -7.67 31.05
C ASP A 217 -12.14 -8.18 31.79
N ALA A 218 -10.96 -8.02 31.19
CA ALA A 218 -9.70 -8.45 31.80
C ALA A 218 -9.12 -7.34 32.72
N ASN A 219 -9.27 -7.51 34.04
CA ASN A 219 -8.89 -6.58 35.12
C ASN A 219 -7.52 -5.84 34.97
N ILE A 220 -6.56 -6.39 34.23
CA ILE A 220 -5.20 -5.83 34.08
C ILE A 220 -5.09 -4.91 32.84
N PHE A 221 -5.87 -5.13 31.79
CA PHE A 221 -5.77 -4.41 30.50
C PHE A 221 -6.93 -3.46 30.22
N GLY A 222 -8.02 -3.53 30.98
CA GLY A 222 -9.19 -2.66 30.85
C GLY A 222 -8.87 -1.15 30.82
N PRO A 223 -8.04 -0.59 31.73
CA PRO A 223 -7.70 0.84 31.72
C PRO A 223 -6.99 1.29 30.45
N LEU A 224 -6.05 0.48 29.95
CA LEU A 224 -5.32 0.76 28.70
C LEU A 224 -6.26 0.69 27.49
N ALA A 225 -7.17 -0.28 27.46
CA ALA A 225 -8.17 -0.42 26.40
C ALA A 225 -9.14 0.77 26.36
N LEU A 226 -9.53 1.30 27.53
CA LEU A 226 -10.37 2.49 27.66
C LEU A 226 -9.69 3.77 27.15
N GLU A 227 -8.39 3.92 27.42
CA GLU A 227 -7.62 5.10 27.00
C GLU A 227 -7.35 5.10 25.49
N VAL A 228 -6.94 3.95 24.94
CA VAL A 228 -6.76 3.76 23.49
C VAL A 228 -8.08 3.94 22.75
N SER A 229 -9.20 3.48 23.29
CA SER A 229 -10.53 3.69 22.67
C SER A 229 -11.05 5.14 22.81
N ARG A 230 -10.60 5.93 23.79
CA ARG A 230 -10.87 7.37 23.83
C ARG A 230 -10.05 8.12 22.77
N LEU A 231 -8.77 7.81 22.62
CA LEU A 231 -7.90 8.35 21.57
C LEU A 231 -8.39 7.99 20.16
N ALA A 232 -8.81 6.75 19.95
CA ALA A 232 -9.41 6.30 18.69
C ALA A 232 -10.69 7.09 18.37
N ARG A 233 -11.57 7.29 19.36
CA ARG A 233 -12.79 8.09 19.20
C ARG A 233 -12.50 9.58 18.97
N SER A 234 -11.49 10.17 19.60
CA SER A 234 -11.10 11.56 19.34
C SER A 234 -10.50 11.75 17.96
N MET A 235 -9.67 10.81 17.50
CA MET A 235 -9.14 10.80 16.13
C MET A 235 -10.25 10.59 15.09
N GLN A 236 -11.18 9.67 15.33
CA GLN A 236 -12.34 9.47 14.45
C GLN A 236 -13.24 10.71 14.39
N ARG A 237 -13.48 11.38 15.53
CA ARG A 237 -14.22 12.65 15.55
C ARG A 237 -13.46 13.75 14.80
N ALA A 238 -12.14 13.84 14.96
CA ALA A 238 -11.32 14.80 14.23
C ALA A 238 -11.28 14.51 12.72
N GLN A 239 -11.18 13.24 12.31
CA GLN A 239 -11.26 12.83 10.90
C GLN A 239 -12.66 13.05 10.33
N ALA A 240 -13.72 12.70 11.05
CA ALA A 240 -15.09 12.93 10.61
C ALA A 240 -15.40 14.45 10.52
N ALA A 241 -14.92 15.25 11.48
CA ALA A 241 -15.04 16.70 11.43
C ALA A 241 -14.22 17.30 10.27
N ALA A 242 -13.00 16.82 10.02
CA ALA A 242 -12.19 17.24 8.88
C ALA A 242 -12.80 16.81 7.54
N GLN A 243 -13.36 15.61 7.46
CA GLN A 243 -14.09 15.12 6.28
C GLN A 243 -15.38 15.91 6.06
N GLN A 244 -16.09 16.29 7.12
CA GLN A 244 -17.29 17.09 7.04
C GLN A 244 -16.99 18.54 6.67
N GLU A 245 -15.93 19.15 7.23
CA GLU A 245 -15.42 20.46 6.83
C GLU A 245 -14.96 20.45 5.37
N ALA A 246 -14.24 19.41 4.95
CA ALA A 246 -13.79 19.27 3.58
C ALA A 246 -14.95 18.97 2.60
N ALA A 247 -15.97 18.21 3.02
CA ALA A 247 -17.20 18.00 2.25
C ALA A 247 -18.03 19.29 2.12
N LEU A 248 -18.07 20.12 3.17
CA LEU A 248 -18.68 21.45 3.14
C LEU A 248 -17.90 22.42 2.25
N ARG A 249 -16.56 22.36 2.24
CA ARG A 249 -15.72 23.08 1.25
C ARG A 249 -15.98 22.61 -0.18
N LEU A 250 -16.06 21.30 -0.42
CA LEU A 250 -16.41 20.68 -1.71
C LEU A 250 -17.78 21.10 -2.26
N ALA A 251 -18.75 21.31 -1.37
CA ALA A 251 -20.08 21.81 -1.71
C ALA A 251 -20.11 23.33 -1.95
N GLY A 252 -19.16 24.08 -1.35
CA GLY A 252 -19.02 25.53 -1.50
C GLY A 252 -18.11 25.98 -2.65
N GLU A 253 -17.16 25.15 -3.09
CA GLU A 253 -16.28 25.45 -4.23
C GLU A 253 -16.96 25.05 -5.55
N SER A 254 -17.16 26.02 -6.46
CA SER A 254 -17.72 25.75 -7.79
C SER A 254 -16.71 25.12 -8.76
N ILE A 255 -15.42 25.43 -8.60
CA ILE A 255 -14.35 25.05 -9.54
C ILE A 255 -13.77 23.68 -9.19
N TRP A 256 -13.50 22.86 -10.19
CA TRP A 256 -12.79 21.59 -9.99
C TRP A 256 -11.28 21.78 -10.00
N THR A 257 -10.58 21.20 -9.03
CA THR A 257 -9.11 21.26 -8.89
C THR A 257 -8.55 19.84 -8.75
N GLU A 258 -7.24 19.66 -8.86
CA GLU A 258 -6.57 18.37 -8.62
C GLU A 258 -6.94 17.82 -7.22
N ALA A 259 -6.85 18.68 -6.19
CA ALA A 259 -7.19 18.33 -4.82
C ALA A 259 -8.66 17.93 -4.66
N ARG A 260 -9.57 18.66 -5.30
CA ARG A 260 -11.00 18.36 -5.27
C ARG A 260 -11.30 17.01 -5.92
N LEU A 261 -10.71 16.74 -7.09
CA LEU A 261 -10.87 15.45 -7.78
C LEU A 261 -10.32 14.31 -6.93
N LYS A 262 -9.12 14.46 -6.38
CA LYS A 262 -8.50 13.47 -5.49
C LYS A 262 -9.40 13.13 -4.29
N GLN A 263 -9.99 14.16 -3.67
CA GLN A 263 -10.90 13.96 -2.55
C GLN A 263 -12.20 13.28 -2.99
N PHE A 264 -12.79 13.73 -4.10
CA PHE A 264 -14.00 13.15 -4.68
C PHE A 264 -13.82 11.66 -4.98
N VAL A 265 -12.72 11.31 -5.64
CA VAL A 265 -12.32 9.93 -5.94
C VAL A 265 -12.14 9.11 -4.66
N SER A 266 -11.46 9.65 -3.66
CA SER A 266 -11.30 8.96 -2.37
C SER A 266 -12.63 8.68 -1.66
N GLN A 267 -13.65 9.54 -1.83
CA GLN A 267 -14.96 9.37 -1.21
C GLN A 267 -15.88 8.43 -2.00
N GLN A 268 -15.90 8.55 -3.33
CA GLN A 268 -16.81 7.79 -4.19
C GLN A 268 -16.29 6.42 -4.57
N LEU A 269 -14.97 6.28 -4.73
CA LEU A 269 -14.38 5.01 -5.11
C LEU A 269 -14.16 4.08 -3.93
N ASP A 270 -14.22 4.54 -2.67
CA ASP A 270 -14.07 3.72 -1.46
C ASP A 270 -12.84 2.78 -1.50
N GLY A 271 -11.73 3.27 -2.08
CA GLY A 271 -10.51 2.49 -2.27
C GLY A 271 -10.52 1.51 -3.45
N ARG A 272 -11.55 1.49 -4.30
CA ARG A 272 -11.57 0.71 -5.55
C ARG A 272 -10.42 1.11 -6.46
N LEU A 273 -9.82 0.10 -7.09
CA LEU A 273 -8.75 0.29 -8.06
C LEU A 273 -9.31 0.94 -9.33
N LEU A 274 -8.72 2.08 -9.72
CA LEU A 274 -8.92 2.69 -11.03
C LEU A 274 -7.84 2.19 -12.00
N VAL A 275 -8.26 1.64 -13.13
CA VAL A 275 -7.41 1.26 -14.26
C VAL A 275 -7.80 2.08 -15.48
N VAL A 276 -6.90 2.92 -15.97
CA VAL A 276 -7.05 3.63 -17.25
C VAL A 276 -6.35 2.85 -18.35
N VAL A 277 -6.95 2.73 -19.52
CA VAL A 277 -6.38 2.02 -20.67
C VAL A 277 -6.32 2.96 -21.87
N SER A 278 -5.16 3.16 -22.48
CA SER A 278 -5.02 3.94 -23.72
C SER A 278 -3.93 3.39 -24.61
N ASN A 279 -3.94 3.75 -25.90
CA ASN A 279 -2.90 3.26 -26.81
C ASN A 279 -1.59 4.02 -26.57
N ARG A 280 -1.67 5.34 -26.37
CA ARG A 280 -0.50 6.16 -26.05
C ARG A 280 -0.22 6.14 -24.56
N GLU A 281 1.02 5.86 -24.18
CA GLU A 281 1.53 6.00 -22.83
C GLU A 281 1.85 7.48 -22.48
N PRO A 282 1.89 7.85 -21.18
CA PRO A 282 2.18 9.22 -20.77
C PRO A 282 3.65 9.62 -20.94
N VAL A 283 4.56 8.64 -20.95
CA VAL A 283 6.00 8.84 -21.09
C VAL A 283 6.61 7.64 -21.82
N SER A 284 7.33 7.90 -22.91
CA SER A 284 8.15 6.90 -23.61
C SER A 284 9.64 7.16 -23.37
N HIS A 285 10.46 6.13 -23.47
CA HIS A 285 11.90 6.22 -23.31
C HIS A 285 12.58 5.88 -24.62
N VAL A 286 13.42 6.79 -25.08
CA VAL A 286 14.14 6.66 -26.35
C VAL A 286 15.64 6.74 -26.15
N TRP A 287 16.38 5.93 -26.91
CA TRP A 287 17.82 6.02 -26.99
C TRP A 287 18.25 7.29 -27.75
N ARG A 288 19.08 8.11 -27.11
CA ARG A 288 19.85 9.17 -27.79
C ARG A 288 21.33 8.96 -27.55
N GLY A 289 21.98 8.32 -28.52
CA GLY A 289 23.36 7.85 -28.34
C GLY A 289 23.42 6.77 -27.26
N SER A 290 24.21 6.98 -26.22
CA SER A 290 24.36 6.06 -25.09
C SER A 290 23.49 6.40 -23.88
N GLN A 291 22.59 7.39 -23.99
CA GLN A 291 21.72 7.83 -22.90
C GLN A 291 20.25 7.57 -23.22
N ILE A 292 19.50 7.13 -22.21
CA ILE A 292 18.05 6.99 -22.28
C ILE A 292 17.42 8.33 -21.90
N HIS A 293 16.55 8.85 -22.76
CA HIS A 293 15.79 10.06 -22.50
C HIS A 293 14.30 9.74 -22.39
N ALA A 294 13.66 10.25 -21.34
CA ALA A 294 12.21 10.29 -21.25
C ALA A 294 11.65 11.36 -22.18
N GLN A 295 10.59 11.04 -22.90
CA GLN A 295 9.90 11.92 -23.82
C GLN A 295 8.39 11.82 -23.58
N ALA A 296 7.72 12.97 -23.44
CA ALA A 296 6.27 13.04 -23.44
C ALA A 296 5.74 13.00 -24.89
N PRO A 297 4.86 12.06 -25.26
CA PRO A 297 4.29 12.00 -26.60
C PRO A 297 3.39 13.20 -26.92
N ALA A 298 3.36 13.64 -28.18
CA ALA A 298 2.45 14.71 -28.63
C ALA A 298 1.03 14.13 -28.77
N SER A 299 0.25 14.15 -27.69
CA SER A 299 -1.10 13.59 -27.67
C SER A 299 -2.01 14.35 -26.72
N GLY A 300 -3.10 14.93 -27.24
CA GLY A 300 -4.09 15.62 -26.41
C GLY A 300 -4.74 14.72 -25.35
N LEU A 301 -4.87 13.42 -25.64
CA LEU A 301 -5.33 12.43 -24.64
C LEU A 301 -4.37 12.36 -23.45
N VAL A 302 -3.05 12.33 -23.70
CA VAL A 302 -2.05 12.28 -22.64
C VAL A 302 -2.05 13.59 -21.85
N THR A 303 -2.10 14.73 -22.53
CA THR A 303 -2.20 16.06 -21.90
C THR A 303 -3.39 16.16 -20.95
N ALA A 304 -4.52 15.56 -21.31
CA ALA A 304 -5.71 15.54 -20.47
C ALA A 304 -5.64 14.48 -19.35
N MET A 305 -5.19 13.26 -19.65
CA MET A 305 -5.28 12.14 -18.72
C MET A 305 -4.17 12.12 -17.66
N ASP A 306 -2.99 12.68 -17.91
CA ASP A 306 -1.90 12.69 -16.93
C ASP A 306 -2.27 13.45 -15.63
N PRO A 307 -2.83 14.66 -15.66
CA PRO A 307 -3.33 15.33 -14.46
C PRO A 307 -4.39 14.52 -13.70
N VAL A 308 -5.29 13.85 -14.43
CA VAL A 308 -6.33 12.98 -13.84
C VAL A 308 -5.68 11.80 -13.10
N MET A 309 -4.71 11.14 -13.72
CA MET A 309 -4.02 10.00 -13.11
C MET A 309 -3.14 10.42 -11.93
N ARG A 310 -2.55 11.61 -11.96
CA ARG A 310 -1.82 12.16 -10.80
C ARG A 310 -2.76 12.42 -9.61
N ALA A 311 -3.96 12.92 -9.87
CA ALA A 311 -4.97 13.17 -8.85
C ALA A 311 -5.57 11.87 -8.28
N CYS A 312 -5.93 10.93 -9.15
CA CYS A 312 -6.67 9.71 -8.81
C CYS A 312 -5.77 8.55 -8.35
N GLY A 313 -4.52 8.50 -8.81
CA GLY A 313 -3.67 7.32 -8.67
C GLY A 313 -4.14 6.14 -9.52
N GLY A 314 -3.76 4.92 -9.13
CA GLY A 314 -4.16 3.69 -9.81
C GLY A 314 -3.15 3.22 -10.87
N VAL A 315 -3.66 2.53 -11.90
CA VAL A 315 -2.83 1.92 -12.95
C VAL A 315 -3.23 2.48 -14.32
N TRP A 316 -2.25 2.91 -15.10
CA TRP A 316 -2.42 3.29 -16.50
C TRP A 316 -1.82 2.20 -17.38
N VAL A 317 -2.65 1.43 -18.09
CA VAL A 317 -2.23 0.43 -19.08
C VAL A 317 -2.07 1.09 -20.45
N ALA A 318 -0.89 0.97 -21.08
CA ALA A 318 -0.64 1.56 -22.39
C ALA A 318 0.38 0.79 -23.24
N HIS A 319 0.36 0.98 -24.57
CA HIS A 319 1.37 0.39 -25.47
C HIS A 319 2.71 1.09 -25.27
N ALA A 320 3.77 0.29 -25.11
CA ALA A 320 5.14 0.77 -25.03
C ALA A 320 5.69 1.09 -26.42
N SER A 321 5.95 2.36 -26.67
CA SER A 321 6.31 2.88 -28.00
C SER A 321 7.78 3.28 -28.12
N GLY A 322 8.50 3.39 -27.01
CA GLY A 322 9.91 3.74 -26.95
C GLY A 322 10.83 2.54 -27.14
N ASP A 323 11.95 2.74 -27.83
CA ASP A 323 12.96 1.71 -28.08
C ASP A 323 13.78 1.35 -26.82
N ALA A 324 13.76 2.21 -25.79
CA ALA A 324 14.41 1.98 -24.50
C ALA A 324 13.42 1.60 -23.37
N ASP A 325 12.12 1.48 -23.66
CA ASP A 325 11.09 1.29 -22.62
C ASP A 325 11.24 0.01 -21.81
N ARG A 326 11.83 -1.03 -22.40
CA ARG A 326 12.07 -2.33 -21.73
C ARG A 326 13.11 -2.22 -20.62
N GLU A 327 14.03 -1.26 -20.72
CA GLU A 327 15.14 -1.09 -19.78
C GLU A 327 14.75 -0.25 -18.57
N THR A 328 13.69 0.55 -18.71
CA THR A 328 13.20 1.41 -17.64
C THR A 328 12.05 0.79 -16.84
N ALA A 329 11.43 -0.27 -17.34
CA ALA A 329 10.29 -0.93 -16.69
C ALA A 329 10.73 -2.16 -15.89
N ASP A 330 9.95 -2.54 -14.87
CA ASP A 330 10.19 -3.78 -14.13
C ASP A 330 9.90 -5.03 -15.00
N ALA A 331 10.15 -6.22 -14.45
CA ALA A 331 9.91 -7.49 -15.16
C ALA A 331 8.45 -7.72 -15.61
N ARG A 332 7.50 -6.99 -15.03
CA ARG A 332 6.08 -6.97 -15.40
C ARG A 332 5.73 -5.75 -16.24
N GLY A 333 6.70 -5.03 -16.79
CA GLY A 333 6.47 -3.84 -17.59
C GLY A 333 5.87 -2.68 -16.80
N ARG A 334 6.14 -2.56 -15.49
CA ARG A 334 5.63 -1.47 -14.66
C ARG A 334 6.66 -0.36 -14.44
N LEU A 335 6.19 0.87 -14.38
CA LEU A 335 6.96 2.07 -14.09
C LEU A 335 6.14 3.03 -13.22
N GLY A 336 6.73 3.58 -12.16
CA GLY A 336 6.11 4.66 -11.39
C GLY A 336 6.19 5.99 -12.15
N VAL A 337 5.08 6.72 -12.24
CA VAL A 337 5.00 7.99 -12.99
C VAL A 337 4.41 9.10 -12.12
N PRO A 338 5.02 10.32 -12.11
CA PRO A 338 6.37 10.64 -12.61
C PRO A 338 7.48 9.81 -11.94
N VAL A 339 8.63 9.66 -12.61
CA VAL A 339 9.73 8.79 -12.13
C VAL A 339 10.27 9.24 -10.77
N ASP A 340 10.41 10.55 -10.56
CA ASP A 340 10.98 11.13 -9.34
C ASP A 340 10.02 11.16 -8.13
N ASP A 341 8.71 11.24 -8.40
CA ASP A 341 7.64 11.25 -7.39
C ASP A 341 6.44 10.43 -7.90
N PRO A 342 6.51 9.08 -7.85
CA PRO A 342 5.47 8.22 -8.42
C PRO A 342 4.08 8.48 -7.83
N ARG A 343 3.16 8.98 -8.67
CA ARG A 343 1.75 9.22 -8.33
C ARG A 343 0.84 8.08 -8.74
N TYR A 344 1.16 7.41 -9.84
CA TYR A 344 0.45 6.24 -10.36
C TYR A 344 1.42 5.26 -11.01
N THR A 345 0.94 4.07 -11.36
CA THR A 345 1.73 3.04 -12.04
C THR A 345 1.38 2.98 -13.53
N LEU A 346 2.35 3.20 -14.41
CA LEU A 346 2.24 2.85 -15.83
C LEU A 346 2.51 1.34 -16.00
N ARG A 347 1.63 0.63 -16.70
CA ARG A 347 1.75 -0.78 -17.08
C ARG A 347 1.83 -0.90 -18.60
N ARG A 348 3.00 -1.27 -19.10
CA ARG A 348 3.31 -1.34 -20.54
C ARG A 348 2.86 -2.64 -21.19
N VAL A 349 2.10 -2.54 -22.27
CA VAL A 349 1.78 -3.65 -23.17
C VAL A 349 2.79 -3.64 -24.32
N TRP A 350 3.37 -4.80 -24.60
CA TRP A 350 4.35 -4.98 -25.67
C TRP A 350 3.64 -5.54 -26.89
N LEU A 351 3.70 -4.83 -28.01
CA LEU A 351 3.25 -5.33 -29.31
C LEU A 351 4.45 -5.70 -30.18
N THR A 352 4.26 -6.69 -31.05
CA THR A 352 5.22 -6.95 -32.12
C THR A 352 5.12 -5.86 -33.19
N LYS A 353 6.09 -5.81 -34.11
CA LYS A 353 6.05 -4.84 -35.21
C LYS A 353 4.88 -5.11 -36.15
N GLU A 354 4.57 -6.38 -36.36
CA GLU A 354 3.46 -6.85 -37.19
C GLU A 354 2.12 -6.46 -36.56
N GLU A 355 1.98 -6.63 -35.24
CA GLU A 355 0.80 -6.19 -34.49
C GLU A 355 0.66 -4.67 -34.54
N GLU A 356 1.72 -3.91 -34.26
CA GLU A 356 1.66 -2.45 -34.37
C GLU A 356 1.28 -1.99 -35.79
N GLN A 357 1.82 -2.66 -36.82
CA GLN A 357 1.51 -2.37 -38.20
C GLN A 357 0.04 -2.63 -38.54
N GLY A 358 -0.50 -3.81 -38.18
CA GLY A 358 -1.87 -4.18 -38.50
C GLY A 358 -2.92 -3.46 -37.66
N TYR A 359 -2.73 -3.41 -36.34
CA TYR A 359 -3.65 -2.77 -35.40
C TYR A 359 -3.57 -1.24 -35.44
N TYR A 360 -2.38 -0.67 -35.19
CA TYR A 360 -2.26 0.77 -34.99
C TYR A 360 -2.21 1.50 -36.33
N PHE A 361 -1.26 1.18 -37.20
CA PHE A 361 -1.14 1.88 -38.48
C PHE A 361 -2.27 1.50 -39.45
N GLY A 362 -2.62 0.21 -39.52
CA GLY A 362 -3.69 -0.30 -40.38
C GLY A 362 -5.09 0.03 -39.88
N PHE A 363 -5.69 -0.87 -39.09
CA PHE A 363 -7.12 -0.80 -38.74
C PHE A 363 -7.50 0.52 -38.06
N ALA A 364 -6.73 0.95 -37.06
CA ALA A 364 -7.05 2.14 -36.29
C ALA A 364 -6.85 3.43 -37.09
N ASN A 365 -5.69 3.63 -37.74
CA ASN A 365 -5.35 4.93 -38.36
C ASN A 365 -5.59 5.02 -39.87
N GLU A 366 -5.61 3.92 -40.62
CA GLU A 366 -6.05 3.89 -42.03
C GLU A 366 -7.54 3.50 -42.18
N GLY A 367 -8.12 2.79 -41.20
CA GLY A 367 -9.53 2.41 -41.17
C GLY A 367 -10.40 3.37 -40.34
N LEU A 368 -10.39 3.24 -39.01
CA LEU A 368 -11.31 3.94 -38.11
C LEU A 368 -11.13 5.46 -38.07
N TRP A 369 -9.89 5.96 -38.09
CA TRP A 369 -9.62 7.40 -38.06
C TRP A 369 -10.28 8.15 -39.23
N PRO A 370 -10.03 7.81 -40.51
CA PRO A 370 -10.74 8.43 -41.64
C PRO A 370 -12.22 8.09 -41.71
N LEU A 371 -12.66 6.94 -41.20
CA LEU A 371 -14.09 6.59 -41.10
C LEU A 371 -14.84 7.60 -40.23
N CYS A 372 -14.26 7.94 -39.08
CA CYS A 372 -14.89 8.80 -38.08
C CYS A 372 -14.70 10.29 -38.38
N HIS A 373 -13.60 10.66 -39.04
CA HIS A 373 -13.36 12.02 -39.50
C HIS A 373 -13.82 12.18 -40.95
N ILE A 374 -15.02 12.73 -41.14
CA ILE A 374 -15.63 13.01 -42.46
C ILE A 374 -14.87 14.15 -43.20
N VAL A 375 -13.64 13.87 -43.65
CA VAL A 375 -12.73 14.83 -44.31
C VAL A 375 -12.25 14.32 -45.68
N HIS A 376 -13.12 13.58 -46.38
CA HIS A 376 -12.89 13.05 -47.75
C HIS A 376 -11.67 12.15 -47.93
N THR A 377 -11.09 11.63 -46.84
CA THR A 377 -10.08 10.57 -46.90
C THR A 377 -10.80 9.22 -46.80
N ARG A 378 -10.62 8.35 -47.79
CA ARG A 378 -11.29 7.05 -47.82
C ARG A 378 -10.69 6.11 -46.75
N PRO A 379 -11.49 5.49 -45.88
CA PRO A 379 -11.00 4.47 -44.97
C PRO A 379 -10.57 3.21 -45.72
N THR A 380 -9.54 2.55 -45.23
CA THR A 380 -9.01 1.30 -45.78
C THR A 380 -9.16 0.18 -44.76
N PHE A 381 -9.81 -0.90 -45.17
CA PHE A 381 -10.10 -2.06 -44.33
C PHE A 381 -9.48 -3.30 -44.95
N ARG A 382 -8.64 -4.00 -44.17
CA ARG A 382 -7.97 -5.24 -44.56
C ARG A 382 -8.29 -6.32 -43.52
N PRO A 383 -8.68 -7.55 -43.92
CA PRO A 383 -9.00 -8.61 -42.97
C PRO A 383 -7.87 -8.95 -41.99
N ASP A 384 -6.61 -8.89 -42.44
CA ASP A 384 -5.45 -9.14 -41.59
C ASP A 384 -5.32 -8.06 -40.51
N ASP A 385 -5.50 -6.79 -40.85
CA ASP A 385 -5.48 -5.68 -39.89
C ASP A 385 -6.57 -5.81 -38.83
N TRP A 386 -7.76 -6.27 -39.23
CA TRP A 386 -8.84 -6.57 -38.28
C TRP A 386 -8.44 -7.67 -37.28
N SER A 387 -7.76 -8.71 -37.78
CA SER A 387 -7.29 -9.81 -36.93
C SER A 387 -6.26 -9.31 -35.91
N TYR A 388 -5.31 -8.47 -36.34
CA TYR A 388 -4.37 -7.81 -35.44
C TYR A 388 -5.06 -6.83 -34.49
N TYR A 389 -6.12 -6.15 -34.92
CA TYR A 389 -6.88 -5.26 -34.06
C TYR A 389 -7.52 -6.01 -32.88
N LEU A 390 -8.13 -7.16 -33.16
CA LEU A 390 -8.67 -8.03 -32.12
C LEU A 390 -7.57 -8.63 -31.23
N GLU A 391 -6.44 -9.06 -31.81
CA GLU A 391 -5.31 -9.61 -31.05
C GLU A 391 -4.71 -8.58 -30.09
N ALA A 392 -4.48 -7.35 -30.54
CA ALA A 392 -4.04 -6.26 -29.69
C ALA A 392 -5.05 -6.01 -28.56
N ASN A 393 -6.35 -5.93 -28.87
CA ASN A 393 -7.39 -5.77 -27.86
C ASN A 393 -7.39 -6.91 -26.82
N ARG A 394 -7.16 -8.16 -27.24
CA ARG A 394 -7.01 -9.31 -26.32
C ARG A 394 -5.80 -9.17 -25.40
N LYS A 395 -4.64 -8.79 -25.91
CA LYS A 395 -3.43 -8.57 -25.07
C LYS A 395 -3.62 -7.45 -24.04
N PHE A 396 -4.32 -6.39 -24.44
CA PHE A 396 -4.70 -5.33 -23.51
C PHE A 396 -5.70 -5.84 -22.47
N ALA A 397 -6.70 -6.62 -22.87
CA ALA A 397 -7.66 -7.24 -21.95
C ALA A 397 -6.95 -8.14 -20.93
N GLU A 398 -6.06 -9.03 -21.36
CA GLU A 398 -5.26 -9.89 -20.49
C GLU A 398 -4.43 -9.08 -19.48
N THR A 399 -3.81 -7.99 -19.94
CA THR A 399 -3.03 -7.11 -19.07
C THR A 399 -3.93 -6.42 -18.03
N VAL A 400 -5.10 -5.93 -18.44
CA VAL A 400 -6.06 -5.29 -17.53
C VAL A 400 -6.58 -6.29 -16.51
N LEU A 401 -7.00 -7.47 -16.96
CA LEU A 401 -7.49 -8.56 -16.11
C LEU A 401 -6.46 -8.99 -15.06
N ASP A 402 -5.17 -9.02 -15.42
CA ASP A 402 -4.10 -9.27 -14.46
C ASP A 402 -4.00 -8.17 -13.38
N GLN A 403 -4.17 -6.90 -13.75
CA GLN A 403 -4.12 -5.78 -12.79
C GLN A 403 -5.33 -5.77 -11.85
N ILE A 404 -6.51 -6.16 -12.33
CA ILE A 404 -7.74 -6.10 -11.55
C ILE A 404 -8.07 -7.40 -10.82
N ARG A 405 -7.29 -8.48 -11.02
CA ARG A 405 -7.55 -9.85 -10.53
C ARG A 405 -8.06 -9.91 -9.09
N ASP A 406 -7.37 -9.24 -8.18
CA ASP A 406 -7.65 -9.27 -6.73
C ASP A 406 -8.48 -8.08 -6.24
N ALA A 407 -8.90 -7.19 -7.15
CA ALA A 407 -9.69 -6.00 -6.81
C ALA A 407 -11.20 -6.31 -6.84
N GLU A 408 -11.91 -5.89 -5.80
CA GLU A 408 -13.38 -5.97 -5.74
C GLU A 408 -14.02 -4.83 -6.54
N ALA A 409 -14.92 -5.16 -7.47
CA ALA A 409 -15.67 -4.21 -8.30
C ALA A 409 -14.79 -3.04 -8.86
N PRO A 410 -13.69 -3.36 -9.57
CA PRO A 410 -12.72 -2.39 -10.07
C PRO A 410 -13.35 -1.45 -11.09
N LEU A 411 -12.78 -0.25 -11.23
CA LEU A 411 -13.18 0.70 -12.28
C LEU A 411 -12.17 0.63 -13.42
N VAL A 412 -12.64 0.35 -14.63
CA VAL A 412 -11.84 0.36 -15.84
C VAL A 412 -12.33 1.47 -16.75
N LEU A 413 -11.44 2.40 -17.08
CA LEU A 413 -11.70 3.51 -17.97
C LEU A 413 -10.87 3.37 -19.24
N ILE A 414 -11.51 2.90 -20.30
CA ILE A 414 -10.93 2.64 -21.61
C ILE A 414 -10.98 3.93 -22.44
N GLN A 415 -9.89 4.22 -23.13
CA GLN A 415 -9.73 5.44 -23.91
C GLN A 415 -9.60 5.13 -25.39
N ASP A 416 -10.59 5.59 -26.14
CA ASP A 416 -10.54 5.87 -27.57
C ASP A 416 -10.73 4.69 -28.53
N TYR A 417 -10.85 5.02 -29.83
CA TYR A 417 -11.20 4.14 -30.95
C TYR A 417 -10.30 2.93 -31.17
N HIS A 418 -9.14 2.89 -30.53
CA HIS A 418 -8.24 1.75 -30.59
C HIS A 418 -8.80 0.52 -29.84
N PHE A 419 -9.77 0.72 -28.94
CA PHE A 419 -10.22 -0.31 -28.02
C PHE A 419 -11.73 -0.54 -28.03
N ALA A 420 -12.35 -0.46 -29.21
CA ALA A 420 -13.80 -0.69 -29.33
C ALA A 420 -14.20 -2.10 -28.84
N ALA A 421 -13.34 -3.12 -29.03
CA ALA A 421 -13.63 -4.49 -28.60
C ALA A 421 -13.31 -4.78 -27.12
N LEU A 422 -12.49 -3.93 -26.47
CA LEU A 422 -11.98 -4.17 -25.13
C LEU A 422 -13.05 -4.25 -24.02
N PRO A 423 -14.13 -3.44 -24.02
CA PRO A 423 -15.12 -3.50 -22.95
C PRO A 423 -15.75 -4.89 -22.81
N ALA A 424 -16.22 -5.46 -23.92
CA ALA A 424 -16.79 -6.80 -23.95
C ALA A 424 -15.80 -7.89 -23.49
N LEU A 425 -14.54 -7.79 -23.91
CA LEU A 425 -13.49 -8.73 -23.49
C LEU A 425 -13.25 -8.71 -21.97
N ILE A 426 -13.34 -7.54 -21.33
CA ILE A 426 -13.18 -7.41 -19.89
C ILE A 426 -14.43 -7.94 -19.17
N LYS A 427 -15.63 -7.55 -19.60
CA LYS A 427 -16.89 -7.99 -18.97
C LYS A 427 -17.11 -9.49 -19.05
N ALA A 428 -16.62 -10.15 -20.11
CA ALA A 428 -16.70 -11.61 -20.25
C ALA A 428 -16.03 -12.35 -19.07
N GLU A 429 -14.92 -11.82 -18.55
CA GLU A 429 -14.15 -12.42 -17.45
C GLU A 429 -14.44 -11.77 -16.09
N ARG A 430 -14.83 -10.49 -16.08
CA ARG A 430 -15.13 -9.70 -14.87
C ARG A 430 -16.44 -8.92 -15.02
N PRO A 431 -17.61 -9.60 -14.93
CA PRO A 431 -18.91 -8.93 -14.98
C PRO A 431 -19.09 -7.87 -13.89
N ASP A 432 -18.42 -8.05 -12.75
CA ASP A 432 -18.45 -7.13 -11.61
C ASP A 432 -17.62 -5.85 -11.81
N ALA A 433 -16.75 -5.81 -12.82
CA ALA A 433 -15.98 -4.61 -13.14
C ALA A 433 -16.90 -3.53 -13.71
N ARG A 434 -16.72 -2.29 -13.26
CA ARG A 434 -17.37 -1.12 -13.86
C ARG A 434 -16.51 -0.62 -15.00
N VAL A 435 -16.98 -0.77 -16.23
CA VAL A 435 -16.24 -0.48 -17.44
C VAL A 435 -16.85 0.73 -18.14
N ALA A 436 -16.05 1.77 -18.36
CA ALA A 436 -16.39 2.86 -19.24
C ALA A 436 -15.46 2.90 -20.44
N ILE A 437 -15.98 3.29 -21.60
CA ILE A 437 -15.17 3.68 -22.76
C ILE A 437 -15.47 5.13 -23.11
N PHE A 438 -14.44 5.95 -23.26
CA PHE A 438 -14.58 7.31 -23.74
C PHE A 438 -13.99 7.44 -25.15
N TRP A 439 -14.82 7.89 -26.10
CA TRP A 439 -14.47 8.03 -27.51
C TRP A 439 -14.04 9.48 -27.82
N HIS A 440 -12.74 9.70 -28.10
CA HIS A 440 -12.15 11.05 -28.19
C HIS A 440 -12.22 11.67 -29.60
N ILE A 441 -12.47 10.85 -30.61
CA ILE A 441 -12.65 11.34 -31.98
C ILE A 441 -14.14 11.61 -32.23
N PRO A 442 -14.52 12.27 -33.34
CA PRO A 442 -15.94 12.40 -33.69
C PRO A 442 -16.60 11.02 -33.83
N TRP A 443 -17.91 10.94 -33.56
CA TRP A 443 -18.73 9.82 -34.01
C TRP A 443 -19.50 10.23 -35.26
N PRO A 444 -19.31 9.54 -36.41
CA PRO A 444 -19.95 9.92 -37.65
C PRO A 444 -21.44 9.53 -37.65
N ASN A 445 -22.19 9.91 -38.69
CA ASN A 445 -23.56 9.43 -38.84
C ASN A 445 -23.59 7.91 -39.19
N PHE A 446 -24.77 7.30 -39.12
CA PHE A 446 -24.90 5.85 -39.30
C PHE A 446 -24.42 5.38 -40.69
N GLU A 447 -24.67 6.14 -41.77
CA GLU A 447 -24.27 5.78 -43.14
C GLU A 447 -22.75 5.73 -43.27
N ALA A 448 -22.07 6.73 -42.74
CA ALA A 448 -20.61 6.79 -42.78
C ALA A 448 -20.00 5.67 -41.93
N PHE A 449 -20.52 5.41 -40.72
CA PHE A 449 -20.00 4.30 -39.90
C PHE A 449 -20.24 2.92 -40.54
N GLY A 450 -21.36 2.76 -41.26
CA GLY A 450 -21.71 1.54 -42.01
C GLY A 450 -20.75 1.17 -43.15
N ILE A 451 -19.77 2.02 -43.48
CA ILE A 451 -18.68 1.67 -44.41
C ILE A 451 -17.76 0.60 -43.79
N CYS A 452 -17.67 0.51 -42.46
CA CYS A 452 -16.84 -0.50 -41.79
C CYS A 452 -17.43 -1.91 -41.94
N PRO A 453 -16.69 -2.89 -42.52
CA PRO A 453 -17.18 -4.25 -42.67
C PRO A 453 -17.49 -4.98 -41.36
N TRP A 454 -16.84 -4.57 -40.26
CA TRP A 454 -16.98 -5.15 -38.92
C TRP A 454 -17.75 -4.21 -37.98
N GLN A 455 -18.68 -3.43 -38.53
CA GLN A 455 -19.52 -2.52 -37.76
C GLN A 455 -20.24 -3.25 -36.59
N PRO A 456 -20.92 -4.39 -36.79
CA PRO A 456 -21.61 -5.08 -35.70
C PRO A 456 -20.68 -5.48 -34.57
N GLU A 457 -19.50 -6.03 -34.89
CA GLU A 457 -18.52 -6.51 -33.91
C GLU A 457 -17.90 -5.36 -33.10
N LEU A 458 -17.66 -4.21 -33.73
CA LEU A 458 -17.19 -3.01 -33.02
C LEU A 458 -18.26 -2.49 -32.07
N LEU A 459 -19.52 -2.43 -32.50
CA LEU A 459 -20.62 -1.96 -31.67
C LEU A 459 -20.90 -2.92 -30.51
N ASP A 460 -20.98 -4.23 -30.75
CA ASP A 460 -21.14 -5.23 -29.68
C ASP A 460 -19.95 -5.18 -28.70
N GLY A 461 -18.73 -4.94 -29.19
CA GLY A 461 -17.56 -4.71 -28.36
C GLY A 461 -17.72 -3.51 -27.41
N MET A 462 -18.19 -2.38 -27.95
CA MET A 462 -18.39 -1.14 -27.19
C MET A 462 -19.53 -1.26 -26.20
N LEU A 463 -20.61 -1.96 -26.57
CA LEU A 463 -21.76 -2.26 -25.71
C LEU A 463 -21.43 -3.25 -24.58
N GLY A 464 -20.19 -3.71 -24.44
CA GLY A 464 -19.72 -4.31 -23.19
C GLY A 464 -19.38 -3.27 -22.10
N ALA A 465 -19.41 -1.97 -22.40
CA ALA A 465 -19.20 -0.94 -21.38
C ALA A 465 -20.51 -0.61 -20.65
N ASP A 466 -20.43 -0.39 -19.34
CA ASP A 466 -21.54 0.17 -18.57
C ASP A 466 -21.81 1.64 -18.97
N LEU A 467 -20.76 2.37 -19.35
CA LEU A 467 -20.83 3.78 -19.75
C LEU A 467 -19.99 4.05 -21.01
N ILE A 468 -20.63 4.59 -22.04
CA ILE A 468 -19.96 5.13 -23.24
C ILE A 468 -20.02 6.65 -23.18
N GLY A 469 -18.85 7.28 -23.18
CA GLY A 469 -18.69 8.73 -23.18
C GLY A 469 -18.29 9.30 -24.54
N PHE A 470 -18.89 10.42 -24.92
CA PHE A 470 -18.50 11.20 -26.10
C PHE A 470 -18.26 12.67 -25.75
N HIS A 471 -17.64 13.46 -26.63
CA HIS A 471 -17.44 14.88 -26.38
C HIS A 471 -18.72 15.72 -26.41
N THR A 472 -19.67 15.40 -27.28
CA THR A 472 -20.85 16.23 -27.54
C THR A 472 -22.12 15.38 -27.56
N GLN A 473 -23.26 16.01 -27.26
CA GLN A 473 -24.56 15.36 -27.35
C GLN A 473 -24.86 14.89 -28.79
N TYR A 474 -24.36 15.60 -29.80
CA TYR A 474 -24.50 15.23 -31.19
C TYR A 474 -23.89 13.85 -31.48
N TYR A 475 -22.70 13.58 -30.95
CA TYR A 475 -22.06 12.26 -31.09
C TYR A 475 -22.80 11.15 -30.34
N CYS A 476 -23.36 11.45 -29.15
CA CYS A 476 -24.24 10.51 -28.45
C CYS A 476 -25.44 10.12 -29.32
N ASN A 477 -26.15 11.12 -29.87
CA ASN A 477 -27.33 10.87 -30.70
C ASN A 477 -26.99 10.01 -31.93
N ASN A 478 -25.88 10.34 -32.63
CA ASN A 478 -25.43 9.55 -33.78
C ASN A 478 -25.06 8.11 -33.38
N PHE A 479 -24.44 7.90 -32.21
CA PHE A 479 -24.12 6.57 -31.72
C PHE A 479 -25.37 5.73 -31.46
N LEU A 480 -26.36 6.29 -30.76
CA LEU A 480 -27.65 5.61 -30.54
C LEU A 480 -28.32 5.23 -31.87
N GLU A 481 -28.36 6.15 -32.83
CA GLU A 481 -28.92 5.88 -34.17
C GLU A 481 -28.12 4.80 -34.93
N THR A 482 -26.79 4.79 -34.76
CA THR A 482 -25.93 3.77 -35.37
C THR A 482 -26.24 2.39 -34.79
N VAL A 483 -26.42 2.28 -33.48
CA VAL A 483 -26.76 1.01 -32.82
C VAL A 483 -28.18 0.56 -33.20
N ASP A 484 -29.17 1.46 -33.15
CA ASP A 484 -30.57 1.19 -33.48
C ASP A 484 -30.74 0.58 -34.89
N ARG A 485 -29.94 1.05 -35.85
CA ARG A 485 -30.00 0.59 -37.24
C ARG A 485 -29.13 -0.63 -37.54
N ALA A 486 -28.04 -0.83 -36.79
CA ALA A 486 -27.06 -1.87 -37.07
C ALA A 486 -27.24 -3.14 -36.24
N LEU A 487 -27.83 -3.04 -35.04
CA LEU A 487 -27.95 -4.14 -34.09
C LEU A 487 -29.39 -4.29 -33.57
N GLU A 488 -29.77 -5.52 -33.23
CA GLU A 488 -30.99 -5.80 -32.47
C GLU A 488 -30.81 -5.43 -30.99
N ALA A 489 -30.95 -4.14 -30.66
CA ALA A 489 -30.83 -3.63 -29.29
C ALA A 489 -32.07 -2.78 -28.93
N ARG A 490 -32.43 -2.73 -27.64
CA ARG A 490 -33.50 -1.85 -27.17
C ARG A 490 -32.89 -0.49 -26.79
N ILE A 491 -33.31 0.57 -27.46
CA ILE A 491 -32.84 1.93 -27.18
C ILE A 491 -33.84 2.69 -26.31
N ASP A 492 -33.37 3.22 -25.19
CA ASP A 492 -34.08 4.20 -24.36
C ASP A 492 -33.51 5.60 -24.66
N TRP A 493 -34.24 6.36 -25.48
CA TRP A 493 -33.86 7.71 -25.90
C TRP A 493 -34.01 8.77 -24.80
N GLU A 494 -34.82 8.52 -23.76
CA GLU A 494 -35.00 9.46 -22.66
C GLU A 494 -33.83 9.36 -21.67
N ARG A 495 -33.39 8.15 -21.38
CA ARG A 495 -32.26 7.88 -20.47
C ARG A 495 -30.91 7.87 -21.17
N TYR A 496 -30.91 7.87 -22.51
CA TYR A 496 -29.73 7.59 -23.32
C TYR A 496 -29.07 6.27 -22.93
N ALA A 497 -29.87 5.20 -22.92
CA ALA A 497 -29.42 3.86 -22.57
C ALA A 497 -29.71 2.86 -23.69
N ILE A 498 -28.87 1.84 -23.79
CA ILE A 498 -28.96 0.77 -24.78
C ILE A 498 -28.95 -0.54 -24.02
N THR A 499 -30.00 -1.34 -24.16
CA THR A 499 -30.06 -2.70 -23.61
C THR A 499 -29.76 -3.71 -24.70
N ARG A 500 -28.71 -4.52 -24.50
CA ARG A 500 -28.29 -5.60 -25.41
C ARG A 500 -28.12 -6.89 -24.58
N GLY A 501 -28.99 -7.87 -24.80
CA GLY A 501 -29.09 -9.03 -23.93
C GLY A 501 -29.53 -8.62 -22.52
N ASP A 502 -28.79 -9.07 -21.50
CA ASP A 502 -29.03 -8.71 -20.10
C ASP A 502 -28.25 -7.46 -19.65
N HIS A 503 -27.47 -6.85 -20.54
CA HIS A 503 -26.60 -5.72 -20.24
C HIS A 503 -27.20 -4.37 -20.66
N GLU A 504 -27.07 -3.36 -19.81
CA GLU A 504 -27.50 -1.99 -20.08
C GLU A 504 -26.31 -1.02 -20.09
N THR A 505 -26.11 -0.37 -21.24
CA THR A 505 -25.06 0.62 -21.46
C THR A 505 -25.65 2.02 -21.49
N TYR A 506 -25.11 2.93 -20.67
CA TYR A 506 -25.46 4.36 -20.70
C TYR A 506 -24.56 5.13 -21.66
N VAL A 507 -25.11 6.12 -22.36
CA VAL A 507 -24.39 6.96 -23.32
C VAL A 507 -24.50 8.42 -22.92
N LYS A 508 -23.39 9.10 -22.64
CA LYS A 508 -23.41 10.49 -22.13
C LYS A 508 -22.34 11.40 -22.72
N PRO A 509 -22.61 12.71 -22.86
CA PRO A 509 -21.60 13.67 -23.28
C PRO A 509 -20.74 14.13 -22.10
N PHE A 510 -19.43 14.06 -22.25
CA PHE A 510 -18.43 14.68 -21.37
C PHE A 510 -17.40 15.42 -22.24
N PRO A 511 -17.54 16.75 -22.44
CA PRO A 511 -16.57 17.53 -23.19
C PRO A 511 -15.23 17.55 -22.44
N ILE A 512 -14.20 16.96 -23.05
CA ILE A 512 -12.87 16.91 -22.45
C ILE A 512 -12.24 18.30 -22.46
N SER A 513 -11.34 18.56 -21.53
CA SER A 513 -10.72 19.86 -21.38
C SER A 513 -9.28 19.73 -20.89
N VAL A 514 -8.68 20.85 -20.54
CA VAL A 514 -7.30 20.95 -20.06
C VAL A 514 -7.29 21.24 -18.56
N ALA A 515 -6.18 20.93 -17.88
CA ALA A 515 -5.96 21.40 -16.51
C ALA A 515 -5.80 22.93 -16.48
N PRO A 516 -6.22 23.64 -15.43
CA PRO A 516 -6.01 25.08 -15.31
C PRO A 516 -4.54 25.47 -14.99
N GLU A 517 -3.69 24.50 -14.64
CA GLU A 517 -2.33 24.71 -14.10
C GLU A 517 -1.25 25.03 -15.16
N PHE A 518 -1.62 25.23 -16.44
CA PHE A 518 -0.65 25.70 -17.47
C PHE A 518 -0.17 27.16 -17.25
N VAL A 519 -0.46 27.77 -16.10
CA VAL A 519 -0.37 29.22 -15.87
C VAL A 519 0.58 29.61 -14.72
N ASP A 520 1.02 28.67 -13.88
CA ASP A 520 1.79 29.03 -12.68
C ASP A 520 3.19 29.60 -12.97
N GLU A 521 3.74 29.36 -14.17
CA GLU A 521 4.97 29.99 -14.63
C GLU A 521 4.82 30.55 -16.06
N PRO A 522 4.53 31.85 -16.24
CA PRO A 522 4.50 32.45 -17.57
C PRO A 522 5.86 32.33 -18.27
N PRO A 523 5.89 32.22 -19.61
CA PRO A 523 7.12 32.05 -20.35
C PRO A 523 8.07 33.23 -20.09
N ARG A 524 9.28 32.92 -19.60
CA ARG A 524 10.30 33.92 -19.19
C ARG A 524 10.89 34.72 -20.35
N ILE A 525 10.60 34.36 -21.60
CA ILE A 525 11.11 35.06 -22.77
C ILE A 525 10.16 36.19 -23.18
N SER A 526 10.72 37.36 -23.49
CA SER A 526 9.94 38.48 -24.05
C SER A 526 9.57 38.24 -25.51
N ARG A 527 8.51 38.91 -26.00
CA ARG A 527 8.12 38.90 -27.43
C ARG A 527 9.30 39.25 -28.36
N ALA A 528 10.06 40.27 -27.99
CA ALA A 528 11.25 40.69 -28.75
C ALA A 528 12.34 39.61 -28.77
N GLU A 529 12.56 38.90 -27.66
CA GLU A 529 13.50 37.77 -27.61
C GLU A 529 13.02 36.59 -28.46
N LEU A 530 11.72 36.27 -28.42
CA LEU A 530 11.14 35.22 -29.27
C LEU A 530 11.35 35.52 -30.75
N LEU A 531 11.02 36.74 -31.20
CA LEU A 531 11.21 37.19 -32.58
C LEU A 531 12.69 37.17 -32.99
N ARG A 532 13.60 37.62 -32.11
CA ARG A 532 15.05 37.54 -32.35
C ARG A 532 15.53 36.11 -32.58
N ARG A 533 15.08 35.15 -31.74
CA ARG A 533 15.43 33.72 -31.88
C ARG A 533 14.93 33.11 -33.18
N LEU A 534 13.78 33.58 -33.67
CA LEU A 534 13.21 33.16 -34.95
C LEU A 534 13.84 33.88 -36.16
N GLY A 535 14.69 34.88 -35.92
CA GLY A 535 15.36 35.66 -36.97
C GLY A 535 14.39 36.48 -37.82
N ILE A 536 13.31 36.98 -37.22
CA ILE A 536 12.25 37.74 -37.90
C ILE A 536 11.90 39.02 -37.14
N SER A 537 11.43 40.03 -37.88
CA SER A 537 10.82 41.25 -37.34
C SER A 537 9.40 41.35 -37.88
N ALA A 538 8.41 41.45 -37.00
CA ALA A 538 7.00 41.58 -37.36
C ALA A 538 6.26 42.36 -36.27
N GLU A 539 5.26 43.14 -36.68
CA GLU A 539 4.33 43.83 -35.78
C GLU A 539 3.36 42.84 -35.14
N PHE A 540 2.84 41.89 -35.93
CA PHE A 540 1.85 40.89 -35.53
C PHE A 540 2.37 39.46 -35.68
N ILE A 541 1.94 38.57 -34.77
CA ILE A 541 2.27 37.15 -34.71
C ILE A 541 0.96 36.35 -34.68
N GLY A 542 0.70 35.57 -35.72
CA GLY A 542 -0.29 34.49 -35.69
C GLY A 542 0.36 33.17 -35.30
N VAL A 543 -0.36 32.29 -34.61
CA VAL A 543 0.14 30.96 -34.25
C VAL A 543 -0.84 29.84 -34.63
N GLY A 544 -0.30 28.74 -35.13
CA GLY A 544 -1.00 27.46 -35.27
C GLY A 544 -0.16 26.35 -34.65
N VAL A 545 -0.80 25.46 -33.88
CA VAL A 545 -0.12 24.33 -33.22
C VAL A 545 -0.92 23.08 -33.48
N GLU A 546 -0.39 22.15 -34.25
CA GLU A 546 -1.12 20.91 -34.56
C GLU A 546 -0.15 19.77 -34.85
N ARG A 547 -0.64 18.53 -34.79
CA ARG A 547 0.04 17.41 -35.46
C ARG A 547 -0.15 17.53 -36.96
N ILE A 548 0.83 17.05 -37.74
CA ILE A 548 0.68 16.93 -39.19
C ILE A 548 -0.32 15.81 -39.47
N ASP A 549 -1.58 16.18 -39.66
CA ASP A 549 -2.72 15.29 -39.84
C ASP A 549 -3.71 15.96 -40.79
N TYR A 550 -4.27 15.19 -41.73
CA TYR A 550 -5.19 15.70 -42.76
C TYR A 550 -6.52 16.21 -42.20
N THR A 551 -6.83 15.92 -40.94
CA THR A 551 -8.01 16.46 -40.25
C THR A 551 -7.85 17.92 -39.81
N LYS A 552 -6.62 18.43 -39.75
CA LYS A 552 -6.29 19.71 -39.08
C LYS A 552 -6.40 20.95 -39.96
N GLY A 553 -6.70 20.78 -41.24
CA GLY A 553 -6.92 21.89 -42.18
C GLY A 553 -5.70 22.81 -42.33
N ILE A 554 -4.49 22.27 -42.20
CA ILE A 554 -3.23 23.05 -42.30
C ILE A 554 -3.07 23.64 -43.72
N PRO A 555 -3.30 22.89 -44.82
CA PRO A 555 -3.26 23.48 -46.16
C PRO A 555 -4.30 24.59 -46.34
N GLU A 556 -5.53 24.41 -45.87
CA GLU A 556 -6.61 25.39 -45.96
C GLU A 556 -6.25 26.68 -45.19
N ARG A 557 -5.66 26.53 -44.00
CA ARG A 557 -5.14 27.65 -43.22
C ARG A 557 -4.11 28.47 -43.99
N PHE A 558 -3.15 27.79 -44.63
CA PHE A 558 -2.11 28.46 -45.39
C PHE A 558 -2.66 29.12 -46.66
N ARG A 559 -3.61 28.48 -47.35
CA ARG A 559 -4.32 29.09 -48.47
C ARG A 559 -5.12 30.33 -48.04
N ALA A 560 -5.72 30.34 -46.85
CA ALA A 560 -6.37 31.54 -46.31
C ALA A 560 -5.37 32.64 -45.93
N LEU A 561 -4.19 32.30 -45.40
CA LEU A 561 -3.12 33.28 -45.17
C LEU A 561 -2.63 33.89 -46.49
N ARG A 562 -2.48 33.09 -47.54
CA ARG A 562 -2.20 33.59 -48.89
C ARG A 562 -3.29 34.56 -49.35
N PHE A 563 -4.54 34.13 -49.29
CA PHE A 563 -5.69 34.97 -49.68
C PHE A 563 -5.71 36.28 -48.88
N PHE A 564 -5.42 36.23 -47.58
CA PHE A 564 -5.29 37.40 -46.71
C PHE A 564 -4.18 38.35 -47.19
N PHE A 565 -2.97 37.86 -47.49
CA PHE A 565 -1.88 38.71 -47.98
C PHE A 565 -2.11 39.26 -49.40
N GLU A 566 -2.86 38.55 -50.24
CA GLU A 566 -3.30 39.03 -51.56
C GLU A 566 -4.33 40.16 -51.43
N THR A 567 -5.31 39.98 -50.53
CA THR A 567 -6.44 40.90 -50.33
C THR A 567 -6.06 42.15 -49.54
N TYR A 568 -5.23 41.98 -48.50
CA TYR A 568 -4.82 43.03 -47.56
C TYR A 568 -3.29 43.21 -47.59
N PRO A 569 -2.74 43.78 -48.68
CA PRO A 569 -1.29 43.92 -48.87
C PRO A 569 -0.61 44.78 -47.79
N GLU A 570 -1.35 45.63 -47.10
CA GLU A 570 -0.89 46.46 -45.98
C GLU A 570 -0.41 45.68 -44.76
N TYR A 571 -0.69 44.37 -44.66
CA TYR A 571 -0.18 43.49 -43.60
C TYR A 571 1.06 42.69 -44.00
N ARG A 572 1.51 42.79 -45.25
CA ARG A 572 2.79 42.22 -45.68
C ARG A 572 3.93 42.88 -44.91
N GLU A 573 4.94 42.11 -44.53
CA GLU A 573 6.06 42.53 -43.65
C GLU A 573 5.67 42.96 -42.23
N ARG A 574 4.36 43.01 -41.90
CA ARG A 574 3.85 43.31 -40.56
C ARG A 574 3.36 42.07 -39.84
N LEU A 575 2.70 41.15 -40.52
CA LEU A 575 2.24 39.87 -39.93
C LEU A 575 3.22 38.74 -40.25
N VAL A 576 3.54 37.93 -39.25
CA VAL A 576 4.14 36.60 -39.44
C VAL A 576 3.24 35.53 -38.85
N PHE A 577 3.11 34.40 -39.54
CA PHE A 577 2.40 33.24 -39.03
C PHE A 577 3.39 32.13 -38.65
N VAL A 578 3.36 31.69 -37.39
CA VAL A 578 4.18 30.59 -36.89
C VAL A 578 3.35 29.33 -36.79
N GLN A 579 3.68 28.32 -37.60
CA GLN A 579 3.10 26.99 -37.51
C GLN A 579 4.06 26.04 -36.80
N LEU A 580 3.72 25.63 -35.59
CA LEU A 580 4.35 24.50 -34.91
C LEU A 580 3.65 23.22 -35.34
N ALA A 581 4.42 22.28 -35.89
CA ALA A 581 3.86 21.07 -36.50
C ALA A 581 4.63 19.82 -36.06
N ALA A 582 4.00 19.01 -35.20
CA ALA A 582 4.57 17.75 -34.76
C ALA A 582 4.36 16.65 -35.82
N PRO A 583 5.43 15.99 -36.32
CA PRO A 583 5.29 14.83 -37.20
C PRO A 583 4.48 13.71 -36.53
N SER A 584 3.62 13.04 -37.29
CA SER A 584 2.73 11.99 -36.78
C SER A 584 2.51 10.93 -37.84
N ARG A 585 2.56 9.64 -37.44
CA ARG A 585 2.20 8.47 -38.28
C ARG A 585 2.88 8.47 -39.66
N SER A 586 4.17 8.83 -39.72
CA SER A 586 4.93 9.06 -40.95
C SER A 586 5.12 7.83 -41.85
N THR A 587 4.78 6.62 -41.37
CA THR A 587 4.79 5.39 -42.15
C THR A 587 3.57 5.27 -43.09
N ILE A 588 2.48 5.97 -42.79
CA ILE A 588 1.24 5.93 -43.58
C ILE A 588 1.36 6.87 -44.78
N LYS A 589 1.12 6.35 -45.99
CA LYS A 589 1.24 7.11 -47.25
C LYS A 589 0.44 8.42 -47.22
N ARG A 590 -0.80 8.41 -46.72
CA ARG A 590 -1.63 9.62 -46.66
C ARG A 590 -1.03 10.71 -45.76
N TYR A 591 -0.34 10.33 -44.68
CA TYR A 591 0.35 11.27 -43.80
C TYR A 591 1.62 11.85 -44.45
N GLN A 592 2.32 11.05 -45.26
CA GLN A 592 3.42 11.54 -46.10
C GLN A 592 2.93 12.50 -47.19
N ASP A 593 1.77 12.20 -47.81
CA ASP A 593 1.14 13.05 -48.83
C ASP A 593 0.75 14.42 -48.24
N ILE A 594 0.05 14.46 -47.10
CA ILE A 594 -0.31 15.74 -46.45
C ILE A 594 0.92 16.51 -45.97
N GLN A 595 1.97 15.83 -45.48
CA GLN A 595 3.21 16.50 -45.11
C GLN A 595 3.85 17.20 -46.32
N ARG A 596 3.92 16.52 -47.48
CA ARG A 596 4.41 17.14 -48.72
C ARG A 596 3.55 18.33 -49.14
N GLU A 597 2.24 18.18 -49.13
CA GLU A 597 1.30 19.26 -49.46
C GLU A 597 1.50 20.49 -48.58
N VAL A 598 1.69 20.30 -47.27
CA VAL A 598 1.99 21.36 -46.31
C VAL A 598 3.33 22.03 -46.62
N GLU A 599 4.39 21.25 -46.82
CA GLU A 599 5.73 21.77 -47.12
C GLU A 599 5.76 22.55 -48.45
N ASP A 600 5.07 22.06 -49.49
CA ASP A 600 4.97 22.71 -50.79
C ASP A 600 4.14 24.00 -50.71
N THR A 601 3.02 24.00 -49.98
CA THR A 601 2.20 25.19 -49.78
C THR A 601 2.97 26.29 -49.04
N VAL A 602 3.74 25.94 -48.01
CA VAL A 602 4.62 26.89 -47.30
C VAL A 602 5.67 27.46 -48.23
N ARG A 603 6.30 26.60 -49.04
CA ARG A 603 7.33 27.00 -50.00
C ARG A 603 6.78 27.98 -51.03
N GLU A 604 5.63 27.69 -51.62
CA GLU A 604 4.96 28.52 -52.61
C GLU A 604 4.62 29.90 -52.04
N ILE A 605 3.97 29.95 -50.87
CA ILE A 605 3.56 31.22 -50.25
C ILE A 605 4.77 32.05 -49.83
N ASN A 606 5.78 31.43 -49.21
CA ASN A 606 6.99 32.14 -48.84
C ASN A 606 7.71 32.65 -50.09
N GLN A 607 7.84 31.87 -51.17
CA GLN A 607 8.44 32.35 -52.43
C GLN A 607 7.70 33.56 -53.01
N MET A 608 6.38 33.61 -52.86
CA MET A 608 5.54 34.69 -53.36
C MET A 608 5.72 36.02 -52.61
N PHE A 609 5.85 36.00 -51.29
CA PHE A 609 5.83 37.22 -50.48
C PHE A 609 7.11 37.51 -49.68
N GLN A 610 7.99 36.54 -49.46
CA GLN A 610 9.14 36.75 -48.58
C GLN A 610 10.05 37.87 -49.09
N THR A 611 10.61 38.62 -48.15
CA THR A 611 11.67 39.60 -48.41
C THR A 611 12.98 39.13 -47.77
N LYS A 612 14.02 39.96 -47.80
CA LYS A 612 15.32 39.59 -47.18
C LYS A 612 15.22 39.42 -45.66
N THR A 613 14.27 40.10 -45.02
CA THR A 613 14.15 40.21 -43.57
C THR A 613 12.83 39.66 -43.02
N TRP A 614 11.91 39.26 -43.89
CA TRP A 614 10.58 38.77 -43.51
C TRP A 614 10.16 37.54 -44.32
N ARG A 615 9.52 36.60 -43.64
CA ARG A 615 8.85 35.43 -44.24
C ARG A 615 7.43 35.39 -43.70
N PRO A 616 6.38 35.28 -44.54
CA PRO A 616 5.00 35.26 -44.07
C PRO A 616 4.71 34.04 -43.19
N ILE A 617 5.28 32.87 -43.49
CA ILE A 617 5.03 31.63 -42.74
C ILE A 617 6.34 31.03 -42.24
N LEU A 618 6.46 30.90 -40.91
CA LEU A 618 7.49 30.11 -40.24
C LEU A 618 6.94 28.72 -39.90
N TYR A 619 7.38 27.71 -40.64
CA TYR A 619 7.00 26.32 -40.43
C TYR A 619 8.04 25.60 -39.57
N LEU A 620 7.71 25.38 -38.30
CA LEU A 620 8.56 24.71 -37.31
C LEU A 620 8.13 23.25 -37.17
N LYS A 621 8.78 22.39 -37.97
CA LYS A 621 8.54 20.94 -37.97
C LYS A 621 9.41 20.25 -36.92
N ALA A 622 8.90 20.12 -35.70
CA ALA A 622 9.54 19.37 -34.64
C ALA A 622 8.53 18.90 -33.59
N HIS A 623 8.95 17.97 -32.75
CA HIS A 623 8.25 17.70 -31.49
C HIS A 623 8.59 18.83 -30.52
N HIS A 624 7.57 19.54 -30.04
CA HIS A 624 7.71 20.64 -29.10
C HIS A 624 7.08 20.26 -27.77
N GLU A 625 7.76 20.53 -26.66
CA GLU A 625 7.14 20.35 -25.35
C GLU A 625 6.14 21.47 -25.09
N HIS A 626 5.15 21.22 -24.22
CA HIS A 626 4.12 22.23 -23.91
C HIS A 626 4.75 23.56 -23.48
N ARG A 627 5.82 23.53 -22.68
CA ARG A 627 6.55 24.72 -22.23
C ARG A 627 7.15 25.54 -23.39
N ASP A 628 7.60 24.88 -24.45
CA ASP A 628 8.12 25.56 -25.64
C ASP A 628 6.99 26.28 -26.39
N ILE A 629 5.81 25.66 -26.45
CA ILE A 629 4.64 26.17 -27.16
C ILE A 629 4.02 27.36 -26.42
N TRP A 630 4.03 27.38 -25.08
CA TRP A 630 3.42 28.44 -24.28
C TRP A 630 3.93 29.83 -24.62
N ALA A 631 5.22 29.97 -24.95
CA ALA A 631 5.78 31.25 -25.36
C ALA A 631 5.16 31.77 -26.67
N TYR A 632 4.84 30.88 -27.61
CA TYR A 632 4.17 31.25 -28.85
C TYR A 632 2.72 31.63 -28.60
N TYR A 633 1.98 30.86 -27.80
CA TYR A 633 0.60 31.20 -27.43
C TYR A 633 0.52 32.55 -26.71
N ARG A 634 1.43 32.79 -25.75
CA ARG A 634 1.47 34.02 -24.97
C ARG A 634 1.69 35.25 -25.84
N HIS A 635 2.64 35.18 -26.77
CA HIS A 635 3.05 36.33 -27.55
C HIS A 635 2.29 36.50 -28.87
N ALA A 636 1.42 35.56 -29.25
CA ALA A 636 0.61 35.65 -30.46
C ALA A 636 -0.52 36.67 -30.31
N ASP A 637 -0.82 37.43 -31.37
CA ASP A 637 -2.01 38.28 -31.45
C ASP A 637 -3.25 37.45 -31.77
N PHE A 638 -3.09 36.36 -32.50
CA PHE A 638 -4.16 35.39 -32.70
C PHE A 638 -3.66 33.94 -32.83
N CYS A 639 -4.52 33.00 -32.44
CA CYS A 639 -4.33 31.56 -32.67
C CYS A 639 -5.34 31.05 -33.70
N MET A 640 -4.89 30.25 -34.66
CA MET A 640 -5.74 29.60 -35.66
C MET A 640 -5.86 28.10 -35.42
N VAL A 641 -7.07 27.66 -35.09
CA VAL A 641 -7.47 26.27 -34.93
C VAL A 641 -8.54 25.93 -35.97
N THR A 642 -8.09 25.55 -37.16
CA THR A 642 -8.92 25.43 -38.37
C THR A 642 -9.17 23.98 -38.80
N SER A 643 -9.34 23.06 -37.85
CA SER A 643 -9.59 21.65 -38.15
C SER A 643 -10.80 21.47 -39.07
N LEU A 644 -10.66 20.60 -40.08
CA LEU A 644 -11.75 20.21 -40.99
C LEU A 644 -12.80 19.38 -40.25
N HIS A 645 -12.37 18.55 -39.30
CA HIS A 645 -13.23 17.84 -38.36
C HIS A 645 -12.39 17.42 -37.14
N ASP A 646 -12.85 17.70 -35.92
CA ASP A 646 -12.10 17.42 -34.70
C ASP A 646 -13.04 17.14 -33.53
N GLY A 647 -12.78 16.08 -32.76
CA GLY A 647 -13.66 15.66 -31.66
C GLY A 647 -13.81 16.75 -30.59
N MET A 648 -12.73 17.47 -30.28
CA MET A 648 -12.73 18.59 -29.35
C MET A 648 -11.76 19.70 -29.78
N ASN A 649 -10.49 19.36 -30.01
CA ASN A 649 -9.34 20.26 -30.12
C ASN A 649 -8.94 20.95 -28.80
N LEU A 650 -7.92 20.39 -28.14
CA LEU A 650 -7.39 20.93 -26.88
C LEU A 650 -6.44 22.12 -27.09
N VAL A 651 -5.82 22.27 -28.25
CA VAL A 651 -4.95 23.42 -28.58
C VAL A 651 -5.70 24.75 -28.41
N ALA A 652 -6.98 24.79 -28.83
CA ALA A 652 -7.84 25.95 -28.61
C ALA A 652 -7.98 26.29 -27.11
N LYS A 653 -8.19 25.28 -26.26
CA LYS A 653 -8.34 25.45 -24.81
C LYS A 653 -7.01 25.75 -24.13
N GLU A 654 -5.91 25.17 -24.58
CA GLU A 654 -4.55 25.50 -24.12
C GLU A 654 -4.21 26.96 -24.39
N PHE A 655 -4.44 27.44 -25.62
CA PHE A 655 -4.22 28.85 -25.98
C PHE A 655 -5.00 29.76 -25.03
N VAL A 656 -6.31 29.56 -24.88
CA VAL A 656 -7.15 30.34 -23.96
C VAL A 656 -6.63 30.27 -22.53
N SER A 657 -6.21 29.09 -22.06
CA SER A 657 -5.75 28.86 -20.69
C SER A 657 -4.47 29.62 -20.35
N VAL A 658 -3.55 29.82 -21.31
CA VAL A 658 -2.28 30.52 -21.04
C VAL A 658 -2.36 32.05 -21.21
N ARG A 659 -3.48 32.60 -21.71
CA ARG A 659 -3.71 34.05 -21.83
C ARG A 659 -4.14 34.72 -20.52
N ASP A 660 -3.32 34.62 -19.48
CA ASP A 660 -3.58 35.31 -18.21
C ASP A 660 -3.50 36.86 -18.28
N ASP A 661 -2.99 37.39 -19.41
CA ASP A 661 -3.09 38.81 -19.81
C ASP A 661 -4.48 39.16 -20.32
N GLU A 662 -5.35 38.16 -20.46
CA GLU A 662 -6.68 38.26 -21.03
C GLU A 662 -6.61 38.84 -22.45
N ASP A 663 -5.52 38.59 -23.20
CA ASP A 663 -5.32 39.22 -24.50
C ASP A 663 -5.26 38.19 -25.65
N GLY A 664 -5.25 38.66 -26.90
CA GLY A 664 -5.22 37.83 -28.11
C GLY A 664 -6.57 37.26 -28.55
N ALA A 665 -6.66 36.86 -29.82
CA ALA A 665 -7.88 36.33 -30.43
C ALA A 665 -7.75 34.84 -30.77
N LEU A 666 -8.84 34.09 -30.67
CA LEU A 666 -8.93 32.70 -31.13
C LEU A 666 -9.79 32.64 -32.38
N ILE A 667 -9.23 32.14 -33.49
CA ILE A 667 -9.95 31.80 -34.71
C ILE A 667 -10.17 30.28 -34.71
N LEU A 668 -11.43 29.85 -34.64
CA LEU A 668 -11.78 28.47 -34.34
C LEU A 668 -12.76 27.89 -35.38
N SER A 669 -12.44 26.71 -35.90
CA SER A 669 -13.33 25.98 -36.80
C SER A 669 -14.63 25.60 -36.09
N ARG A 670 -15.76 25.82 -36.77
CA ARG A 670 -17.07 25.30 -36.35
C ARG A 670 -17.15 23.76 -36.29
N PHE A 671 -16.19 23.06 -36.90
CA PHE A 671 -16.13 21.60 -36.93
C PHE A 671 -15.21 21.00 -35.86
N ALA A 672 -14.70 21.84 -34.94
CA ALA A 672 -14.03 21.39 -33.72
C ALA A 672 -15.03 21.39 -32.56
N GLY A 673 -15.05 20.32 -31.76
CA GLY A 673 -15.95 20.22 -30.60
C GLY A 673 -15.86 21.42 -29.64
N ALA A 674 -14.68 22.01 -29.46
CA ALA A 674 -14.43 23.17 -28.60
C ALA A 674 -15.24 24.41 -28.99
N SER A 675 -15.70 24.52 -30.25
CA SER A 675 -16.53 25.65 -30.70
C SER A 675 -17.87 25.77 -29.97
N HIS A 676 -18.36 24.67 -29.38
CA HIS A 676 -19.60 24.67 -28.60
C HIS A 676 -19.44 25.37 -27.23
N GLU A 677 -18.23 25.32 -26.66
CA GLU A 677 -17.88 25.90 -25.35
C GLU A 677 -17.17 27.26 -25.47
N LEU A 678 -16.40 27.48 -26.55
CA LEU A 678 -15.62 28.70 -26.79
C LEU A 678 -16.34 29.66 -27.76
N ARG A 679 -17.54 30.10 -27.39
CA ARG A 679 -18.44 30.86 -28.28
C ARG A 679 -17.98 32.28 -28.61
N ASP A 680 -17.14 32.88 -27.76
CA ASP A 680 -16.58 34.22 -28.01
C ASP A 680 -15.36 34.19 -28.97
N ALA A 681 -14.95 33.00 -29.45
CA ALA A 681 -13.98 32.87 -30.53
C ALA A 681 -14.53 33.39 -31.86
N LEU A 682 -13.65 33.72 -32.79
CA LEU A 682 -14.00 33.99 -34.19
C LEU A 682 -14.26 32.65 -34.89
N ILE A 683 -15.54 32.24 -34.90
CA ILE A 683 -15.94 30.95 -35.48
C ILE A 683 -15.91 31.03 -37.01
N VAL A 684 -15.16 30.11 -37.62
CA VAL A 684 -14.97 30.06 -39.08
C VAL A 684 -15.38 28.71 -39.66
N ASN A 685 -15.70 28.72 -40.96
CA ASN A 685 -15.75 27.52 -41.76
C ASN A 685 -14.39 27.36 -42.48
N PRO A 686 -13.60 26.30 -42.21
CA PRO A 686 -12.27 26.14 -42.80
C PRO A 686 -12.29 25.90 -44.33
N TYR A 687 -13.46 25.66 -44.92
CA TYR A 687 -13.61 25.59 -46.38
C TYR A 687 -13.85 26.97 -47.03
N ASP A 688 -14.10 28.01 -46.22
CA ASP A 688 -14.28 29.39 -46.69
C ASP A 688 -12.99 30.20 -46.45
N LEU A 689 -12.14 30.24 -47.47
CA LEU A 689 -10.85 30.93 -47.40
C LEU A 689 -11.02 32.44 -47.18
N ALA A 690 -12.04 33.05 -47.79
CA ALA A 690 -12.32 34.47 -47.66
C ALA A 690 -12.82 34.79 -46.25
N GLY A 691 -13.73 33.98 -45.70
CA GLY A 691 -14.18 34.09 -44.31
C GLY A 691 -13.05 33.90 -43.30
N MET A 692 -12.11 32.98 -43.55
CA MET A 692 -10.91 32.84 -42.70
C MET A 692 -9.97 34.05 -42.80
N ALA A 693 -9.75 34.60 -44.00
CA ALA A 693 -8.97 35.82 -44.17
C ALA A 693 -9.61 37.02 -43.46
N GLU A 694 -10.93 37.13 -43.53
CA GLU A 694 -11.67 38.18 -42.83
C GLU A 694 -11.59 38.03 -41.30
N ALA A 695 -11.62 36.79 -40.80
CA ALA A 695 -11.39 36.53 -39.38
C ALA A 695 -9.97 36.92 -38.94
N ILE A 696 -8.95 36.72 -39.78
CA ILE A 696 -7.58 37.20 -39.51
C ILE A 696 -7.58 38.73 -39.42
N ARG A 697 -8.18 39.44 -40.38
CA ARG A 697 -8.29 40.91 -40.32
C ARG A 697 -9.00 41.36 -39.04
N THR A 698 -10.16 40.76 -38.76
CA THR A 698 -10.95 41.05 -37.57
C THR A 698 -10.12 40.85 -36.30
N ALA A 699 -9.33 39.79 -36.20
CA ALA A 699 -8.48 39.54 -35.04
C ALA A 699 -7.41 40.62 -34.84
N LEU A 700 -6.82 41.12 -35.93
CA LEU A 700 -5.77 42.15 -35.89
C LEU A 700 -6.32 43.55 -35.60
N GLU A 701 -7.51 43.87 -36.10
CA GLU A 701 -8.15 45.18 -35.94
C GLU A 701 -9.05 45.27 -34.70
N MET A 702 -9.29 44.14 -34.01
CA MET A 702 -10.12 44.08 -32.81
C MET A 702 -9.62 45.03 -31.73
N SER A 703 -10.52 45.86 -31.21
CA SER A 703 -10.19 46.76 -30.10
C SER A 703 -9.66 45.97 -28.89
N PRO A 704 -8.72 46.53 -28.10
CA PRO A 704 -8.22 45.87 -26.89
C PRO A 704 -9.33 45.48 -25.91
N ASP A 705 -10.36 46.31 -25.74
CA ASP A 705 -11.48 46.04 -24.83
C ASP A 705 -12.31 44.84 -25.27
N GLU A 706 -12.61 44.74 -26.58
CA GLU A 706 -13.36 43.59 -27.11
C GLU A 706 -12.54 42.30 -27.00
N ARG A 707 -11.25 42.36 -27.36
CA ARG A 707 -10.34 41.22 -27.29
C ARG A 707 -10.23 40.70 -25.87
N ARG A 708 -10.11 41.61 -24.91
CA ARG A 708 -10.08 41.31 -23.48
C ARG A 708 -11.37 40.66 -22.99
N LEU A 709 -12.51 41.23 -23.33
CA LEU A 709 -13.81 40.69 -22.93
C LEU A 709 -14.04 39.27 -23.46
N ARG A 710 -13.70 39.02 -24.73
CA ARG A 710 -13.81 37.70 -25.35
C ARG A 710 -12.91 36.68 -24.67
N MET A 711 -11.63 37.03 -24.46
CA MET A 711 -10.67 36.14 -23.82
C MET A 711 -11.07 35.81 -22.38
N LEU A 712 -11.48 36.81 -21.58
CA LEU A 712 -11.93 36.62 -20.21
C LEU A 712 -13.10 35.62 -20.12
N ARG A 713 -14.10 35.73 -21.00
CA ARG A 713 -15.25 34.81 -21.04
C ARG A 713 -14.84 33.38 -21.42
N MET A 714 -13.99 33.24 -22.44
CA MET A 714 -13.47 31.93 -22.84
C MET A 714 -12.64 31.31 -21.72
N ARG A 715 -11.80 32.09 -21.04
CA ARG A 715 -11.01 31.63 -19.88
C ARG A 715 -11.89 31.14 -18.75
N HIS A 716 -12.93 31.91 -18.40
CA HIS A 716 -13.90 31.48 -17.40
C HIS A 716 -14.53 30.12 -17.76
N SER A 717 -14.95 29.96 -19.03
CA SER A 717 -15.50 28.70 -19.53
C SER A 717 -14.52 27.53 -19.36
N VAL A 718 -13.25 27.70 -19.74
CA VAL A 718 -12.23 26.64 -19.62
C VAL A 718 -11.88 26.32 -18.17
N VAL A 719 -11.79 27.33 -17.29
CA VAL A 719 -11.51 27.13 -15.86
C VAL A 719 -12.64 26.38 -15.18
N GLU A 720 -13.89 26.71 -15.48
CA GLU A 720 -15.07 26.03 -14.93
C GLU A 720 -15.23 24.61 -15.50
N HIS A 721 -15.06 24.47 -16.82
CA HIS A 721 -15.19 23.21 -17.56
C HIS A 721 -13.83 22.60 -17.85
N ASN A 722 -13.04 22.39 -16.79
CA ASN A 722 -11.68 21.85 -16.89
C ASN A 722 -11.64 20.30 -16.85
N ILE A 723 -10.43 19.75 -17.00
CA ILE A 723 -10.21 18.31 -17.04
C ILE A 723 -10.61 17.58 -15.74
N TYR A 724 -10.48 18.24 -14.60
CA TYR A 724 -10.84 17.66 -13.31
C TYR A 724 -12.37 17.52 -13.19
N ARG A 725 -13.12 18.50 -13.72
CA ARG A 725 -14.58 18.40 -13.82
C ARG A 725 -15.00 17.26 -14.75
N TRP A 726 -14.35 17.14 -15.91
CA TRP A 726 -14.61 16.04 -16.85
C TRP A 726 -14.45 14.67 -16.17
N ALA A 727 -13.32 14.44 -15.49
CA ALA A 727 -13.05 13.19 -14.79
C ALA A 727 -14.02 12.95 -13.63
N GLY A 728 -14.28 13.99 -12.83
CA GLY A 728 -15.22 13.93 -11.71
C GLY A 728 -16.63 13.53 -12.14
N LEU A 729 -17.16 14.14 -13.21
CA LEU A 729 -18.47 13.78 -13.76
C LEU A 729 -18.50 12.36 -14.30
N LEU A 730 -17.51 11.98 -15.12
CA LEU A 730 -17.48 10.64 -15.72
C LEU A 730 -17.40 9.55 -14.64
N LEU A 731 -16.47 9.70 -13.68
CA LEU A 731 -16.31 8.73 -12.59
C LEU A 731 -17.53 8.72 -11.66
N SER A 732 -18.18 9.87 -11.43
CA SER A 732 -19.42 9.93 -10.68
C SER A 732 -20.53 9.13 -11.34
N GLU A 733 -20.68 9.26 -12.65
CA GLU A 733 -21.72 8.56 -13.40
C GLU A 733 -21.42 7.07 -13.42
N LEU A 734 -20.18 6.68 -13.71
CA LEU A 734 -19.77 5.27 -13.70
C LEU A 734 -19.99 4.61 -12.32
N ALA A 735 -19.69 5.32 -11.22
CA ALA A 735 -19.87 4.78 -9.87
C ALA A 735 -21.35 4.58 -9.49
N ARG A 736 -22.28 5.34 -10.09
CA ARG A 736 -23.73 5.25 -9.84
C ARG A 736 -24.39 4.07 -10.57
N ILE A 737 -23.78 3.58 -11.65
CA ILE A 737 -24.35 2.49 -12.43
C ILE A 737 -24.34 1.21 -11.58
N PRO A 738 -25.49 0.51 -11.43
CA PRO A 738 -25.56 -0.76 -10.72
C PRO A 738 -24.61 -1.78 -11.34
N VAL A 739 -23.93 -2.55 -10.50
CA VAL A 739 -23.08 -3.64 -10.98
C VAL A 739 -23.95 -4.86 -11.23
N GLU A 740 -23.79 -5.49 -12.39
CA GLU A 740 -24.34 -6.82 -12.64
C GLU A 740 -23.66 -7.84 -11.74
N THR A 741 -24.31 -8.18 -10.63
CA THR A 741 -23.93 -9.36 -9.85
C THR A 741 -24.38 -10.59 -10.63
N ALA A 742 -23.42 -11.39 -11.11
CA ALA A 742 -23.69 -12.69 -11.70
C ALA A 742 -24.66 -13.45 -10.79
N GLY A 743 -25.88 -13.65 -11.26
CA GLY A 743 -26.92 -14.33 -10.50
C GLY A 743 -26.41 -15.70 -10.08
N VAL A 744 -26.48 -15.98 -8.78
CA VAL A 744 -26.52 -17.34 -8.28
C VAL A 744 -27.62 -18.02 -9.08
N LYS A 745 -27.25 -18.91 -10.01
CA LYS A 745 -28.20 -19.81 -10.65
C LYS A 745 -28.91 -20.53 -9.50
N ALA A 746 -30.16 -20.17 -9.26
CA ALA A 746 -31.02 -20.93 -8.38
C ALA A 746 -31.07 -22.35 -8.97
N THR A 747 -30.52 -23.29 -8.21
CA THR A 747 -30.55 -24.74 -8.46
C THR A 747 -31.95 -25.28 -8.62
#